data_AF-A0A2P7TBB7-F1
#
_entry.id   AF-A0A2P7TBB7-F1
#
_cell.length_a   1.000
_cell.length_b   1.000
_cell.length_c   1.000
_cell.angle_alpha   90.00
_cell.angle_beta   90.00
_cell.angle_gamma   90.00
#
_symmetry.space_group_name_H-M   'P 1'
#
loop_
_entity.id
_entity.type
_entity.pdbx_description
1 polymer ?
#
loop_
_entity_poly.entity_id
_entity_poly.type
_entity_poly.pdbx_seq_one_letter_code
_entity_poly.pdbx_strand_id
1 'polypeptide(L)'
;MTENNRRYDEWVNLQVTIARQLGALRNVIELYPPQPPLFKGGSFNLSKEQQTTITPPPEEGEHTITPPLSERGQGGEINRLLQEKYTQLQKHLAPESHEILETWQEKKARYAAPEYVYKVRDREVRVKTHTTSLSHNQIPKISLPRYQDWGDILRWNLQENVPGEFPYTAGVFPFKRENEDPTRMFAGEGNPERTNKRFHYVSLGMPAKRLSTAFDSVTLYGEDPGYRPDIYGKIGNSGVSVCCLDDAKKLYSGFNLCEPNVSVSMTINGPAATVTAFFLNAAIDQQCELYIQQHGLEETVKARIAEIYAAKNQKPPQYNAHELPEGNNGLGLMLLGITGEQVLPQHIYLQIKKHTLQQVRGTVQADILKEDQAQNTCIFSTEFSLRLMGDMQQYFIQHDVRNFYSVSISGYHIAEAGANPITQLAFTLANGFTYVEYYLSRGMKIDDFAPNLSFFFSNGIDPEYAVIGRVARRIWAKAMKLKYGADERSQKLKYHIQTSGRSLHAQEIGFNDIRTTLQALYAIYDNCNSLHTNAYDEAITTPTEESVRRAMAIQLIINHELGLAKNQNPLQGSFIIEELTDLVEEAVLMEFDRITERGGVLGAMETMYQRGKIQEESLYYETLKHDGKLPIIGVNTFLSSDGSPTIIPQEVIRSTADEKEQQIHTLQELHRAHAQTAQRHLQHLQQVSIANGNLFEALMEAVKYCSLGQISHALYQVGGQYRRNM
;
A
#
# COMPACT_ATOMS: atom_id res chain seq x y z
N MET A 1 -0.84 -21.76 -0.44
CA MET A 1 -1.59 -20.60 0.09
C MET A 1 -3.05 -20.93 0.20
N THR A 2 -3.63 -21.40 -0.90
CA THR A 2 -5.01 -21.85 -1.04
C THR A 2 -5.48 -22.76 0.09
N GLU A 3 -4.77 -23.86 0.32
CA GLU A 3 -5.16 -24.86 1.32
C GLU A 3 -5.26 -24.29 2.74
N ASN A 4 -4.33 -23.42 3.15
CA ASN A 4 -4.35 -22.81 4.48
C ASN A 4 -5.49 -21.79 4.63
N ASN A 5 -5.85 -21.06 3.57
CA ASN A 5 -6.98 -20.14 3.58
C ASN A 5 -8.30 -20.93 3.69
N ARG A 6 -8.51 -21.93 2.83
CA ARG A 6 -9.71 -22.78 2.87
C ARG A 6 -9.85 -23.52 4.21
N ARG A 7 -8.76 -24.07 4.75
CA ARG A 7 -8.75 -24.71 6.08
C ARG A 7 -9.13 -23.76 7.21
N TYR A 8 -8.70 -22.50 7.14
CA TYR A 8 -9.11 -21.49 8.10
C TYR A 8 -10.62 -21.24 8.02
N ASP A 9 -11.18 -21.13 6.82
CA ASP A 9 -12.61 -20.90 6.64
C ASP A 9 -13.46 -22.10 7.08
N GLU A 10 -13.01 -23.32 6.83
CA GLU A 10 -13.58 -24.56 7.39
C GLU A 10 -13.55 -24.55 8.93
N TRP A 11 -12.42 -24.17 9.52
CA TRP A 11 -12.28 -24.04 10.97
C TRP A 11 -13.21 -22.97 11.53
N VAL A 12 -13.32 -21.79 10.90
CA VAL A 12 -14.27 -20.74 11.29
C VAL A 12 -15.70 -21.28 11.25
N ASN A 13 -16.10 -21.98 10.18
CA ASN A 13 -17.44 -22.55 10.06
C ASN A 13 -17.75 -23.57 11.16
N LEU A 14 -16.77 -24.37 11.57
CA LEU A 14 -16.90 -25.28 12.72
C LEU A 14 -17.08 -24.50 14.03
N GLN A 15 -16.23 -23.50 14.30
CA GLN A 15 -16.31 -22.69 15.52
C GLN A 15 -17.64 -21.92 15.61
N VAL A 16 -18.13 -21.37 14.50
CA VAL A 16 -19.41 -20.68 14.40
C VAL A 16 -20.58 -21.60 14.74
N THR A 17 -20.57 -22.83 14.20
CA THR A 17 -21.60 -23.85 14.50
C THR A 17 -21.61 -24.18 15.99
N ILE A 18 -20.44 -24.40 16.60
CA ILE A 18 -20.31 -24.69 18.04
C ILE A 18 -20.81 -23.50 18.87
N ALA A 19 -20.38 -22.27 18.54
CA ALA A 19 -20.77 -21.07 19.25
C ALA A 19 -22.29 -20.84 19.23
N ARG A 20 -22.93 -21.06 18.08
CA ARG A 20 -24.39 -20.98 17.95
C ARG A 20 -25.12 -22.00 18.82
N GLN A 21 -24.64 -23.24 18.86
CA GLN A 21 -25.19 -24.28 19.74
C GLN A 21 -25.01 -23.91 21.23
N LEU A 22 -23.84 -23.39 21.61
CA LEU A 22 -23.57 -22.93 22.97
C LEU A 22 -24.47 -21.77 23.39
N GLY A 23 -24.64 -20.76 22.52
CA GLY A 23 -25.55 -19.64 22.76
C GLY A 23 -27.00 -20.09 22.94
N ALA A 24 -27.46 -21.01 22.09
CA ALA A 24 -28.80 -21.60 22.21
C ALA A 24 -28.97 -22.37 23.53
N LEU A 25 -28.00 -23.23 23.89
CA LEU A 25 -28.04 -23.96 25.16
C LEU A 25 -28.04 -23.03 26.37
N ARG A 26 -27.22 -21.97 26.35
CA ARG A 26 -27.17 -20.97 27.41
C ARG A 26 -28.53 -20.31 27.61
N ASN A 27 -29.17 -19.85 26.54
CA ASN A 27 -30.48 -19.23 26.60
C ASN A 27 -31.53 -20.18 27.21
N VAL A 28 -31.49 -21.47 26.85
CA VAL A 28 -32.40 -22.47 27.42
C VAL A 28 -32.09 -22.74 28.89
N ILE A 29 -30.81 -22.84 29.29
CA ILE A 29 -30.41 -23.03 30.69
C ILE A 29 -30.88 -21.85 31.56
N GLU A 30 -30.77 -20.61 31.06
CA GLU A 30 -31.21 -19.40 31.75
C GLU A 30 -32.74 -19.35 31.95
N LEU A 31 -33.53 -19.98 31.07
CA LEU A 31 -34.99 -20.12 31.23
C LEU A 31 -35.40 -21.12 32.32
N TYR A 32 -34.49 -22.01 32.75
CA TYR A 32 -34.73 -23.01 33.80
C TYR A 32 -33.69 -22.88 34.93
N PRO A 33 -33.69 -21.80 35.73
CA PRO A 33 -32.66 -21.59 36.75
C PRO A 33 -32.63 -22.74 37.77
N PRO A 34 -31.44 -23.12 38.29
CA PRO A 34 -31.33 -24.16 39.30
C PRO A 34 -32.15 -23.77 40.53
N GLN A 35 -33.01 -24.68 41.01
CA GLN A 35 -33.78 -24.41 42.22
C GLN A 35 -32.85 -24.26 43.43
N PRO A 36 -33.10 -23.29 44.33
CA PRO A 36 -32.35 -23.21 45.57
C PRO A 36 -32.54 -24.50 46.37
N PRO A 37 -31.52 -24.96 47.12
CA PRO A 37 -31.65 -26.15 47.94
C PRO A 37 -32.80 -25.97 48.94
N LEU A 38 -33.72 -26.94 48.97
CA LEU A 38 -34.77 -27.03 49.97
C LEU A 38 -34.13 -27.02 51.36
N PHE A 39 -34.24 -25.90 52.08
CA PHE A 39 -33.93 -25.81 53.50
C PHE A 39 -34.78 -26.84 54.25
N LYS A 40 -34.13 -27.90 54.75
CA LYS A 40 -34.75 -28.83 55.70
C LYS A 40 -34.75 -28.17 57.08
N GLY A 41 -35.95 -27.82 57.54
CA GLY A 41 -36.38 -27.90 58.94
C GLY A 41 -35.60 -27.08 59.98
N GLY A 42 -36.18 -25.94 60.38
CA GLY A 42 -35.81 -25.25 61.61
C GLY A 42 -37.01 -24.44 62.12
N SER A 43 -37.75 -25.01 63.05
CA SER A 43 -38.86 -24.38 63.77
C SER A 43 -38.41 -23.07 64.44
N PHE A 44 -39.04 -21.95 64.09
CA PHE A 44 -38.98 -20.73 64.89
C PHE A 44 -40.39 -20.28 65.28
N ASN A 45 -40.56 -20.18 66.61
CA ASN A 45 -41.79 -19.79 67.28
C ASN A 45 -42.19 -18.35 66.95
N LEU A 46 -43.50 -18.16 66.78
CA LEU A 46 -44.18 -16.89 66.68
C LEU A 46 -44.06 -16.10 68.00
N SER A 47 -43.62 -14.85 67.92
CA SER A 47 -44.03 -13.79 68.85
C SER A 47 -44.82 -12.73 68.08
N LYS A 48 -46.07 -12.55 68.51
CA LYS A 48 -46.98 -11.47 68.09
C LYS A 48 -46.36 -10.12 68.44
N GLU A 49 -46.46 -9.14 67.54
CA GLU A 49 -47.21 -7.89 67.80
C GLU A 49 -47.20 -6.91 66.62
N GLN A 50 -48.35 -6.24 66.49
CA GLN A 50 -48.63 -4.96 65.83
C GLN A 50 -48.89 -4.90 64.31
N GLN A 51 -50.19 -4.95 64.02
CA GLN A 51 -50.87 -4.42 62.85
C GLN A 51 -50.70 -2.89 62.73
N THR A 52 -50.40 -2.41 61.53
CA THR A 52 -50.99 -1.18 61.01
C THR A 52 -51.38 -1.35 59.54
N THR A 53 -52.60 -0.94 59.29
CA THR A 53 -53.43 -1.06 58.08
C THR A 53 -53.06 -0.05 57.01
N ILE A 54 -52.85 -0.49 55.76
CA ILE A 54 -53.20 0.28 54.56
C ILE A 54 -53.66 -0.70 53.46
N THR A 55 -54.92 -0.60 53.05
CA THR A 55 -55.50 -1.23 51.86
C THR A 55 -55.41 -0.32 50.64
N PRO A 56 -55.09 -0.85 49.45
CA PRO A 56 -55.63 -0.37 48.17
C PRO A 56 -56.51 -1.44 47.47
N PRO A 57 -57.28 -1.07 46.42
CA PRO A 57 -58.50 -1.75 45.94
C PRO A 57 -58.20 -2.81 44.83
N PRO A 58 -59.22 -3.51 44.26
CA PRO A 58 -59.11 -4.90 43.83
C PRO A 58 -58.45 -5.10 42.45
N GLU A 59 -57.79 -6.26 42.33
CA GLU A 59 -57.20 -6.84 41.13
C GLU A 59 -58.27 -7.21 40.08
N GLU A 60 -58.12 -6.72 38.84
CA GLU A 60 -58.66 -7.38 37.65
C GLU A 60 -57.56 -8.28 37.06
N GLY A 61 -57.91 -9.54 36.80
CA GLY A 61 -56.99 -10.66 36.70
C GLY A 61 -56.10 -10.71 35.46
N GLU A 62 -54.81 -10.97 35.71
CA GLU A 62 -53.94 -11.66 34.77
C GLU A 62 -53.99 -13.16 35.04
N HIS A 63 -54.50 -13.92 34.07
CA HIS A 63 -54.40 -15.37 34.03
C HIS A 63 -52.92 -15.79 33.92
N THR A 64 -52.28 -16.02 35.07
CA THR A 64 -51.03 -16.78 35.14
C THR A 64 -51.34 -18.26 34.98
N ILE A 65 -51.03 -18.80 33.80
CA ILE A 65 -50.98 -20.25 33.58
C ILE A 65 -49.82 -20.78 34.42
N THR A 66 -50.13 -21.28 35.62
CA THR A 66 -49.20 -22.06 36.42
C THR A 66 -49.22 -23.49 35.90
N PRO A 67 -48.10 -24.07 35.46
CA PRO A 67 -48.06 -25.48 35.07
C PRO A 67 -48.30 -26.38 36.29
N PRO A 68 -48.91 -27.57 36.11
CA PRO A 68 -49.31 -28.44 37.21
C PRO A 68 -48.10 -28.99 38.00
N LEU A 69 -48.34 -29.24 39.29
CA LEU A 69 -47.37 -29.61 40.34
C LEU A 69 -46.61 -30.95 40.14
N SER A 70 -46.72 -31.64 39.00
CA SER A 70 -46.03 -32.92 38.71
C SER A 70 -44.68 -32.79 37.98
N GLU A 71 -44.28 -31.60 37.53
CA GLU A 71 -43.06 -31.40 36.71
C GLU A 71 -41.80 -30.95 37.49
N ARG A 72 -41.89 -30.78 38.82
CA ARG A 72 -40.81 -30.18 39.63
C ARG A 72 -39.53 -31.03 39.74
N GLY A 73 -39.57 -32.33 39.40
CA GLY A 73 -38.40 -33.22 39.39
C GLY A 73 -37.66 -33.31 38.05
N GLN A 74 -38.34 -33.05 36.93
CA GLN A 74 -37.77 -33.21 35.58
C GLN A 74 -36.95 -32.00 35.13
N GLY A 75 -37.32 -30.78 35.55
CA GLY A 75 -36.60 -29.55 35.18
C GLY A 75 -35.15 -29.52 35.69
N GLY A 76 -34.87 -30.08 36.86
CA GLY A 76 -33.50 -30.17 37.41
C GLY A 76 -32.63 -31.18 36.66
N GLU A 77 -33.21 -32.30 36.24
CA GLU A 77 -32.50 -33.31 35.44
C GLU A 77 -32.22 -32.81 34.01
N ILE A 78 -33.20 -32.14 33.39
CA ILE A 78 -33.03 -31.49 32.08
C ILE A 78 -31.96 -30.40 32.17
N ASN A 79 -31.98 -29.53 33.18
CA ASN A 79 -30.97 -28.50 33.36
C ASN A 79 -29.56 -29.10 33.52
N ARG A 80 -29.42 -30.16 34.32
CA ARG A 80 -28.16 -30.90 34.47
C ARG A 80 -27.66 -31.45 33.13
N LEU A 81 -28.53 -32.11 32.36
CA LEU A 81 -28.17 -32.65 31.04
C LEU A 81 -27.77 -31.54 30.05
N LEU A 82 -28.44 -30.39 30.09
CA LEU A 82 -28.09 -29.23 29.28
C LEU A 82 -26.75 -28.63 29.69
N GLN A 83 -26.45 -28.53 31.00
CA GLN A 83 -25.15 -28.09 31.50
C GLN A 83 -24.01 -29.06 31.16
N GLU A 84 -24.25 -30.37 31.26
CA GLU A 84 -23.31 -31.41 30.83
C GLU A 84 -23.01 -31.28 29.33
N LYS A 85 -24.05 -31.08 28.50
CA LYS A 85 -23.90 -30.88 27.04
C LYS A 85 -23.18 -29.56 26.72
N TYR A 86 -23.49 -28.49 27.44
CA TYR A 86 -22.81 -27.20 27.32
C TYR A 86 -21.31 -27.35 27.60
N THR A 87 -20.96 -27.99 28.72
CA THR A 87 -19.56 -28.23 29.12
C THR A 87 -18.82 -29.12 28.11
N GLN A 88 -19.50 -30.10 27.52
CA GLN A 88 -18.92 -30.93 26.45
C GLN A 88 -18.63 -30.12 25.19
N LEU A 89 -19.59 -29.32 24.72
CA LEU A 89 -19.44 -28.49 23.52
C LEU A 89 -18.40 -27.37 23.71
N GLN A 90 -18.32 -26.78 24.90
CA GLN A 90 -17.38 -25.71 25.22
C GLN A 90 -15.93 -26.17 25.05
N LYS A 91 -15.61 -27.46 25.29
CA LYS A 91 -14.27 -28.04 25.08
C LYS A 91 -13.84 -28.04 23.61
N HIS A 92 -14.77 -27.94 22.67
CA HIS A 92 -14.50 -27.90 21.24
C HIS A 92 -14.40 -26.47 20.69
N LEU A 93 -14.74 -25.47 21.51
CA LEU A 93 -14.54 -24.07 21.18
C LEU A 93 -13.07 -23.69 21.45
N ALA A 94 -12.41 -23.11 20.46
CA ALA A 94 -11.02 -22.69 20.58
C ALA A 94 -10.87 -21.56 21.61
N PRO A 95 -9.73 -21.46 22.32
CA PRO A 95 -9.51 -20.42 23.32
C PRO A 95 -9.73 -18.99 22.80
N GLU A 96 -9.23 -18.69 21.60
CA GLU A 96 -9.43 -17.39 20.95
C GLU A 96 -10.90 -17.11 20.61
N SER A 97 -11.67 -18.13 20.23
CA SER A 97 -13.11 -17.99 19.97
C SER A 97 -13.89 -17.75 21.27
N HIS A 98 -13.48 -18.38 22.36
CA HIS A 98 -14.04 -18.15 23.69
C HIS A 98 -13.80 -16.70 24.16
N GLU A 99 -12.56 -16.23 24.06
CA GLU A 99 -12.18 -14.87 24.46
C GLU A 99 -12.96 -13.79 23.68
N ILE A 100 -13.18 -14.00 22.37
CA ILE A 100 -13.99 -13.10 21.55
C ILE A 100 -15.42 -12.98 22.09
N LEU A 101 -16.04 -14.10 22.46
CA LEU A 101 -17.43 -14.10 22.94
C LEU A 101 -17.54 -13.46 24.33
N GLU A 102 -16.59 -13.72 25.22
CA GLU A 102 -16.56 -13.13 26.57
C GLU A 102 -16.34 -11.62 26.53
N THR A 103 -15.40 -11.15 25.71
CA THR A 103 -15.01 -9.73 25.65
C THR A 103 -15.82 -8.89 24.67
N TRP A 104 -16.81 -9.47 23.98
CA TRP A 104 -17.60 -8.76 22.95
C TRP A 104 -18.28 -7.49 23.47
N GLN A 105 -18.84 -7.52 24.68
CA GLN A 105 -19.50 -6.35 25.27
C GLN A 105 -18.49 -5.25 25.62
N GLU A 106 -17.31 -5.64 26.11
CA GLU A 106 -16.21 -4.70 26.40
C GLU A 106 -15.70 -4.05 25.11
N LYS A 107 -15.56 -4.84 24.04
CA LYS A 107 -15.19 -4.33 22.70
C LYS A 107 -16.20 -3.29 22.22
N LYS A 108 -17.50 -3.56 22.34
CA LYS A 108 -18.56 -2.60 21.99
C LYS A 108 -18.48 -1.33 22.84
N ALA A 109 -18.31 -1.48 24.16
CA ALA A 109 -18.19 -0.34 25.07
C ALA A 109 -16.98 0.54 24.71
N ARG A 110 -15.85 -0.06 24.35
CA ARG A 110 -14.61 0.63 23.96
C ARG A 110 -14.77 1.48 22.70
N TYR A 111 -15.50 1.01 21.69
CA TYR A 111 -15.78 1.79 20.47
C TYR A 111 -16.92 2.80 20.65
N ALA A 112 -17.80 2.60 21.63
CA ALA A 112 -18.85 3.57 21.99
C ALA A 112 -18.34 4.71 22.89
N ALA A 113 -17.25 4.50 23.64
CA ALA A 113 -16.65 5.51 24.50
C ALA A 113 -16.22 6.77 23.70
N PRO A 114 -16.22 7.99 24.27
CA PRO A 114 -15.89 9.21 23.53
C PRO A 114 -14.50 9.23 22.90
N GLU A 115 -13.54 8.56 23.55
CA GLU A 115 -12.16 8.42 23.09
C GLU A 115 -11.73 6.95 23.09
N TYR A 116 -10.93 6.60 22.10
CA TYR A 116 -10.23 5.33 22.01
C TYR A 116 -8.72 5.57 22.15
N VAL A 117 -8.08 4.77 23.00
CA VAL A 117 -6.63 4.87 23.27
C VAL A 117 -5.94 3.60 22.78
N TYR A 118 -4.91 3.76 21.95
CA TYR A 118 -4.03 2.67 21.54
C TYR A 118 -2.58 3.10 21.50
N LYS A 119 -1.67 2.12 21.47
CA LYS A 119 -0.22 2.38 21.46
C LYS A 119 0.35 2.22 20.05
N VAL A 120 1.23 3.15 19.66
CA VAL A 120 2.04 3.08 18.44
C VAL A 120 3.50 3.32 18.84
N ARG A 121 4.36 2.28 18.73
CA ARG A 121 5.78 2.36 19.10
C ARG A 121 5.97 3.04 20.48
N ASP A 122 5.25 2.52 21.48
CA ASP A 122 5.21 2.98 22.88
C ASP A 122 4.60 4.36 23.16
N ARG A 123 4.06 5.04 22.15
CA ARG A 123 3.31 6.30 22.31
C ARG A 123 1.82 6.03 22.37
N GLU A 124 1.14 6.61 23.35
CA GLU A 124 -0.33 6.60 23.40
C GLU A 124 -0.90 7.56 22.36
N VAL A 125 -1.79 7.03 21.53
CA VAL A 125 -2.58 7.79 20.56
C VAL A 125 -4.02 7.77 21.04
N ARG A 126 -4.58 8.97 21.25
CA ARG A 126 -5.97 9.18 21.63
C ARG A 126 -6.75 9.66 20.42
N VAL A 127 -7.87 9.00 20.12
CA VAL A 127 -8.70 9.31 18.96
C VAL A 127 -10.14 9.47 19.42
N LYS A 128 -10.80 10.55 19.01
CA LYS A 128 -12.25 10.69 19.19
C LYS A 128 -12.96 9.64 18.35
N THR A 129 -13.85 8.88 18.94
CA THR A 129 -14.57 7.78 18.25
C THR A 129 -15.74 8.27 17.41
N HIS A 130 -16.20 9.51 17.64
CA HIS A 130 -17.34 10.10 16.95
C HIS A 130 -16.98 11.45 16.31
N THR A 131 -17.73 11.80 15.26
CA THR A 131 -17.71 13.12 14.61
C THR A 131 -19.11 13.72 14.69
N THR A 132 -19.23 14.97 15.12
CA THR A 132 -20.53 15.67 15.18
C THR A 132 -20.91 16.18 13.79
N SER A 133 -22.08 15.81 13.28
CA SER A 133 -22.62 16.35 12.02
C SER A 133 -23.24 17.75 12.20
N LEU A 134 -23.57 18.42 11.09
CA LEU A 134 -24.31 19.70 11.13
C LEU A 134 -25.69 19.57 11.78
N SER A 135 -26.30 18.38 11.74
CA SER A 135 -27.56 18.07 12.44
C SER A 135 -27.34 17.64 13.90
N HIS A 136 -26.14 17.84 14.44
CA HIS A 136 -25.71 17.49 15.80
C HIS A 136 -25.74 16.00 16.15
N ASN A 137 -25.82 15.12 15.14
CA ASN A 137 -25.73 13.67 15.34
C ASN A 137 -24.27 13.26 15.60
N GLN A 138 -24.06 12.34 16.55
CA GLN A 138 -22.77 11.71 16.79
C GLN A 138 -22.56 10.57 15.79
N ILE A 139 -21.79 10.81 14.74
CA ILE A 139 -21.49 9.81 13.71
C ILE A 139 -20.27 8.99 14.16
N PRO A 140 -20.40 7.67 14.36
CA PRO A 140 -19.29 6.83 14.78
C PRO A 140 -18.28 6.67 13.65
N LYS A 141 -16.99 6.79 13.99
CA LYS A 141 -15.88 6.47 13.08
C LYS A 141 -15.85 4.97 12.76
N ILE A 142 -16.19 4.10 13.71
CA ILE A 142 -16.27 2.65 13.52
C ILE A 142 -17.64 2.17 14.02
N SER A 143 -18.41 1.54 13.13
CA SER A 143 -19.71 0.95 13.44
C SER A 143 -19.56 -0.54 13.73
N LEU A 144 -20.15 -1.03 14.82
CA LEU A 144 -20.16 -2.45 15.18
C LEU A 144 -21.53 -3.08 14.91
N PRO A 145 -21.59 -4.37 14.53
CA PRO A 145 -22.85 -5.06 14.32
C PRO A 145 -23.64 -5.21 15.62
N ARG A 146 -24.98 -5.30 15.47
CA ARG A 146 -25.92 -5.47 16.59
C ARG A 146 -26.28 -6.95 16.85
N TYR A 147 -25.40 -7.87 16.47
CA TYR A 147 -25.64 -9.30 16.60
C TYR A 147 -25.80 -9.73 18.07
N GLN A 148 -26.69 -10.71 18.26
CA GLN A 148 -26.90 -11.40 19.53
C GLN A 148 -26.55 -12.89 19.43
N ASP A 149 -26.68 -13.48 18.24
CA ASP A 149 -26.23 -14.86 17.98
C ASP A 149 -24.72 -14.96 18.14
N TRP A 150 -24.27 -15.93 18.94
CA TRP A 150 -22.86 -16.17 19.17
C TRP A 150 -22.15 -16.64 17.90
N GLY A 151 -22.85 -17.37 17.03
CA GLY A 151 -22.32 -17.75 15.72
C GLY A 151 -22.01 -16.54 14.86
N ASP A 152 -22.94 -15.59 14.75
CA ASP A 152 -22.75 -14.37 13.94
C ASP A 152 -21.68 -13.44 14.50
N ILE A 153 -21.63 -13.26 15.84
CA ILE A 153 -20.56 -12.50 16.52
C ILE A 153 -19.20 -13.11 16.17
N LEU A 154 -19.09 -14.43 16.29
CA LEU A 154 -17.82 -15.12 16.07
C LEU A 154 -17.40 -15.09 14.60
N ARG A 155 -18.34 -15.34 13.66
CA ARG A 155 -18.08 -15.24 12.22
C ARG A 155 -17.53 -13.87 11.86
N TRP A 156 -18.20 -12.80 12.31
CA TRP A 156 -17.81 -11.44 12.00
C TRP A 156 -16.41 -11.11 12.53
N ASN A 157 -16.09 -11.47 13.78
CA ASN A 157 -14.75 -11.22 14.35
C ASN A 157 -13.64 -12.05 13.68
N LEU A 158 -13.94 -13.26 13.19
CA LEU A 158 -12.93 -14.12 12.57
C LEU A 158 -12.71 -13.87 11.06
N GLN A 159 -13.70 -13.30 10.37
CA GLN A 159 -13.64 -13.07 8.92
C GLN A 159 -13.46 -11.61 8.52
N GLU A 160 -14.00 -10.66 9.29
CA GLU A 160 -13.98 -9.24 8.91
C GLU A 160 -13.31 -8.35 9.96
N ASN A 161 -13.73 -8.51 11.21
CA ASN A 161 -13.33 -7.77 12.39
C ASN A 161 -13.34 -6.23 12.22
N VAL A 162 -13.03 -5.50 13.29
CA VAL A 162 -12.74 -4.07 13.20
C VAL A 162 -11.43 -3.82 12.45
N PRO A 163 -11.24 -2.64 11.83
CA PRO A 163 -9.94 -2.23 11.33
C PRO A 163 -8.87 -2.33 12.44
N GLY A 164 -7.66 -2.77 12.07
CA GLY A 164 -6.53 -2.92 13.00
C GLY A 164 -6.46 -4.25 13.74
N GLU A 165 -7.43 -5.15 13.56
CA GLU A 165 -7.41 -6.50 14.14
C GLU A 165 -7.48 -7.58 13.06
N PHE A 166 -6.90 -8.75 13.31
CA PHE A 166 -6.90 -9.89 12.38
C PHE A 166 -8.35 -10.30 12.01
N PRO A 167 -8.64 -10.63 10.73
CA PRO A 167 -7.71 -10.74 9.58
C PRO A 167 -7.52 -9.43 8.78
N TYR A 168 -7.73 -8.27 9.41
CA TYR A 168 -7.52 -6.92 8.87
C TYR A 168 -8.35 -6.60 7.63
N THR A 169 -9.45 -7.32 7.40
CA THR A 169 -10.33 -7.18 6.23
C THR A 169 -10.79 -5.74 6.07
N ALA A 170 -11.19 -5.06 7.15
CA ALA A 170 -11.65 -3.66 7.13
C ALA A 170 -10.52 -2.61 7.19
N GLY A 171 -9.26 -3.03 7.25
CA GLY A 171 -8.08 -2.15 7.29
C GLY A 171 -7.04 -2.60 8.32
N VAL A 172 -5.78 -2.21 8.10
CA VAL A 172 -4.62 -2.63 8.92
C VAL A 172 -4.35 -1.77 10.16
N PHE A 173 -5.05 -0.63 10.29
CA PHE A 173 -4.92 0.29 11.41
C PHE A 173 -6.28 0.50 12.10
N PRO A 174 -6.32 0.68 13.44
CA PRO A 174 -7.58 0.88 14.16
C PRO A 174 -8.40 2.09 13.68
N PHE A 175 -7.72 3.16 13.30
CA PHE A 175 -8.31 4.37 12.74
C PHE A 175 -7.42 4.93 11.62
N LYS A 176 -8.03 5.65 10.67
CA LYS A 176 -7.33 6.48 9.69
C LYS A 176 -6.53 7.60 10.38
N ARG A 177 -5.42 8.02 9.77
CA ARG A 177 -4.61 9.16 10.27
C ARG A 177 -5.40 10.45 10.11
N GLU A 178 -5.40 11.31 11.13
CA GLU A 178 -6.14 12.60 11.09
C GLU A 178 -5.38 13.71 10.34
N ASN A 179 -4.05 13.67 10.32
CA ASN A 179 -3.20 14.74 9.77
C ASN A 179 -2.39 14.32 8.53
N GLU A 180 -2.68 13.17 7.95
CA GLU A 180 -1.98 12.65 6.78
C GLU A 180 -2.99 11.95 5.86
N ASP A 181 -3.54 12.72 4.92
CA ASP A 181 -4.39 12.20 3.87
C ASP A 181 -3.63 11.16 3.03
N PRO A 182 -4.33 10.14 2.49
CA PRO A 182 -3.71 9.13 1.64
C PRO A 182 -3.23 9.69 0.29
N THR A 183 -3.56 10.95 0.00
CA THR A 183 -3.25 11.67 -1.24
C THR A 183 -1.77 11.55 -1.59
N ARG A 184 -1.51 10.99 -2.78
CA ARG A 184 -0.18 10.91 -3.36
C ARG A 184 -0.29 11.15 -4.87
N MET A 185 0.15 12.32 -5.32
CA MET A 185 0.10 12.68 -6.73
C MET A 185 1.37 12.27 -7.46
N PHE A 186 1.16 11.65 -8.61
CA PHE A 186 2.20 11.27 -9.56
C PHE A 186 2.64 12.51 -10.32
N ALA A 187 3.94 12.78 -10.35
CA ALA A 187 4.53 13.89 -11.11
C ALA A 187 5.90 13.50 -11.65
N GLY A 188 6.19 13.99 -12.86
CA GLY A 188 7.45 13.78 -13.56
C GLY A 188 7.34 14.29 -14.97
N GLU A 189 8.09 15.34 -15.30
CA GLU A 189 8.16 15.93 -16.63
C GLU A 189 9.45 16.73 -16.79
N GLY A 190 10.06 16.65 -17.97
CA GLY A 190 11.26 17.43 -18.32
C GLY A 190 12.48 17.04 -17.49
N ASN A 191 13.23 18.06 -17.05
CA ASN A 191 14.41 17.92 -16.22
C ASN A 191 14.05 17.83 -14.70
N PRO A 192 15.03 17.46 -13.84
CA PRO A 192 14.83 17.40 -12.39
C PRO A 192 14.28 18.69 -11.77
N GLU A 193 14.73 19.85 -12.23
CA GLU A 193 14.33 21.16 -11.70
C GLU A 193 12.85 21.48 -11.97
N ARG A 194 12.35 21.17 -13.18
CA ARG A 194 10.93 21.34 -13.52
C ARG A 194 10.03 20.41 -12.72
N THR A 195 10.44 19.16 -12.55
CA THR A 195 9.70 18.22 -11.70
C THR A 195 9.76 18.61 -10.23
N ASN A 196 10.90 19.11 -9.74
CA ASN A 196 11.03 19.66 -8.38
C ASN A 196 10.05 20.81 -8.15
N LYS A 197 9.96 21.77 -9.09
CA LYS A 197 8.97 22.85 -9.06
C LYS A 197 7.54 22.30 -8.94
N ARG A 198 7.20 21.27 -9.71
CA ARG A 198 5.88 20.64 -9.63
C ARG A 198 5.65 19.98 -8.26
N PHE A 199 6.64 19.30 -7.69
CA PHE A 199 6.51 18.71 -6.35
C PHE A 199 6.24 19.76 -5.27
N HIS A 200 6.93 20.90 -5.33
CA HIS A 200 6.68 22.01 -4.39
C HIS A 200 5.28 22.58 -4.58
N TYR A 201 4.83 22.77 -5.81
CA TYR A 201 3.48 23.23 -6.12
C TYR A 201 2.38 22.31 -5.54
N VAL A 202 2.46 21.00 -5.80
CA VAL A 202 1.41 20.05 -5.36
C VAL A 202 1.43 19.74 -3.86
N SER A 203 2.54 20.03 -3.18
CA SER A 203 2.68 19.80 -1.73
C SER A 203 2.60 21.07 -0.90
N LEU A 204 2.44 22.24 -1.54
CA LEU A 204 2.40 23.53 -0.87
C LEU A 204 1.24 23.58 0.12
N GLY A 205 1.53 24.01 1.36
CA GLY A 205 0.53 24.10 2.43
C GLY A 205 0.06 22.76 3.02
N MET A 206 0.54 21.61 2.50
CA MET A 206 0.18 20.30 3.05
C MET A 206 1.04 19.94 4.27
N PRO A 207 0.45 19.43 5.36
CA PRO A 207 1.21 19.05 6.56
C PRO A 207 2.13 17.84 6.34
N ALA A 208 1.80 16.98 5.37
CA ALA A 208 2.60 15.83 4.97
C ALA A 208 2.91 15.89 3.47
N LYS A 209 4.19 15.71 3.12
CA LYS A 209 4.70 15.79 1.76
C LYS A 209 4.88 14.37 1.19
N ARG A 210 3.90 13.91 0.41
CA ARG A 210 3.86 12.55 -0.17
C ARG A 210 4.09 12.60 -1.67
N LEU A 211 5.35 12.52 -2.08
CA LEU A 211 5.76 12.67 -3.48
C LEU A 211 5.67 11.33 -4.23
N SER A 212 5.32 11.35 -5.52
CA SER A 212 5.41 10.16 -6.38
C SER A 212 6.04 10.52 -7.72
N THR A 213 7.19 9.91 -8.01
CA THR A 213 8.04 10.23 -9.16
C THR A 213 7.75 9.31 -10.34
N ALA A 214 7.46 9.92 -11.49
CA ALA A 214 7.40 9.28 -12.81
C ALA A 214 8.70 9.55 -13.57
N PHE A 215 9.40 8.52 -14.06
CA PHE A 215 10.63 8.67 -14.83
C PHE A 215 10.38 8.57 -16.33
N ASP A 216 11.18 9.29 -17.13
CA ASP A 216 11.08 9.23 -18.59
C ASP A 216 11.46 7.84 -19.12
N SER A 217 11.05 7.52 -20.34
CA SER A 217 11.33 6.21 -20.92
C SER A 217 12.82 5.91 -21.10
N VAL A 218 13.69 6.92 -21.15
CA VAL A 218 15.15 6.74 -21.22
C VAL A 218 15.66 6.18 -19.88
N THR A 219 15.27 6.82 -18.78
CA THR A 219 15.57 6.41 -17.40
C THR A 219 14.93 5.06 -17.06
N LEU A 220 13.67 4.82 -17.47
CA LEU A 220 12.97 3.55 -17.22
C LEU A 220 13.69 2.33 -17.79
N TYR A 221 14.43 2.52 -18.89
CA TYR A 221 15.22 1.47 -19.55
C TYR A 221 16.70 1.49 -19.18
N GLY A 222 17.08 2.27 -18.15
CA GLY A 222 18.44 2.30 -17.64
C GLY A 222 19.45 2.88 -18.62
N GLU A 223 19.02 3.72 -19.55
CA GLU A 223 19.87 4.37 -20.56
C GLU A 223 20.17 5.83 -20.16
N ASP A 224 21.23 6.39 -20.76
CA ASP A 224 21.60 7.79 -20.57
C ASP A 224 20.99 8.69 -21.67
N PRO A 225 20.72 9.98 -21.39
CA PRO A 225 20.28 10.94 -22.41
C PRO A 225 21.36 11.17 -23.48
N GLY A 226 20.97 11.28 -24.75
CA GLY A 226 21.91 11.50 -25.85
C GLY A 226 21.26 11.94 -27.16
N TYR A 227 22.09 12.35 -28.12
CA TYR A 227 21.67 12.89 -29.42
C TYR A 227 21.09 11.87 -30.40
N ARG A 228 21.23 10.56 -30.12
CA ARG A 228 20.69 9.52 -30.99
C ARG A 228 19.17 9.71 -31.09
N PRO A 229 18.55 9.83 -32.28
CA PRO A 229 17.15 10.27 -32.40
C PRO A 229 16.13 9.40 -31.64
N ASP A 230 16.40 8.10 -31.50
CA ASP A 230 15.60 7.14 -30.72
C ASP A 230 15.61 7.41 -29.21
N ILE A 231 16.64 8.07 -28.70
CA ILE A 231 16.79 8.55 -27.31
C ILE A 231 16.35 10.01 -27.21
N TYR A 232 16.90 10.91 -28.04
CA TYR A 232 16.69 12.36 -27.97
C TYR A 232 15.21 12.76 -28.00
N GLY A 233 14.41 12.07 -28.82
CA GLY A 233 12.97 12.30 -28.91
C GLY A 233 12.21 11.99 -27.61
N LYS A 234 12.82 11.25 -26.68
CA LYS A 234 12.18 10.69 -25.48
C LYS A 234 12.68 11.27 -24.15
N ILE A 235 13.83 11.95 -24.15
CA ILE A 235 14.40 12.60 -22.97
C ILE A 235 13.36 13.54 -22.34
N GLY A 236 13.04 13.36 -21.07
CA GLY A 236 12.11 14.19 -20.29
C GLY A 236 10.66 14.15 -20.74
N ASN A 237 10.29 13.24 -21.66
CA ASN A 237 8.90 13.04 -22.08
C ASN A 237 8.25 11.92 -21.25
N SER A 238 6.99 12.15 -20.84
CA SER A 238 6.20 11.21 -20.03
C SER A 238 6.82 10.89 -18.66
N GLY A 239 7.76 11.70 -18.19
CA GLY A 239 8.47 11.50 -16.94
C GLY A 239 9.68 12.42 -16.82
N VAL A 240 10.30 12.45 -15.64
CA VAL A 240 11.54 13.19 -15.39
C VAL A 240 12.76 12.41 -15.91
N SER A 241 13.71 13.11 -16.54
CA SER A 241 14.99 12.51 -16.95
C SER A 241 15.99 12.52 -15.79
N VAL A 242 16.42 11.34 -15.34
CA VAL A 242 17.38 11.18 -14.23
C VAL A 242 18.44 10.17 -14.64
N CYS A 243 19.67 10.63 -14.85
CA CYS A 243 20.78 9.78 -15.29
C CYS A 243 21.92 9.71 -14.28
N CYS A 244 21.91 10.52 -13.22
CA CYS A 244 22.99 10.54 -12.22
C CYS A 244 22.52 10.96 -10.82
N LEU A 245 23.43 10.87 -9.84
CA LEU A 245 23.16 11.27 -8.45
C LEU A 245 22.76 12.74 -8.33
N ASP A 246 23.38 13.65 -9.09
CA ASP A 246 23.06 15.08 -9.01
C ASP A 246 21.66 15.39 -9.55
N ASP A 247 21.18 14.65 -10.53
CA ASP A 247 19.78 14.75 -10.98
C ASP A 247 18.82 14.38 -9.83
N ALA A 248 19.12 13.32 -9.06
CA ALA A 248 18.31 12.95 -7.90
C ALA A 248 18.37 14.02 -6.78
N LYS A 249 19.54 14.63 -6.54
CA LYS A 249 19.68 15.74 -5.58
C LYS A 249 18.83 16.95 -5.96
N LYS A 250 18.87 17.35 -7.24
CA LYS A 250 18.05 18.44 -7.77
C LYS A 250 16.56 18.13 -7.65
N LEU A 251 16.16 16.92 -8.06
CA LEU A 251 14.79 16.45 -8.06
C LEU A 251 14.13 16.57 -6.68
N TYR A 252 14.85 16.19 -5.63
CA TYR A 252 14.33 16.19 -4.26
C TYR A 252 14.82 17.37 -3.40
N SER A 253 15.41 18.39 -4.01
CA SER A 253 15.87 19.57 -3.28
C SER A 253 14.72 20.31 -2.59
N GLY A 254 14.98 20.83 -1.39
CA GLY A 254 13.99 21.46 -0.53
C GLY A 254 13.04 20.50 0.21
N PHE A 255 13.16 19.19 -0.01
CA PHE A 255 12.44 18.16 0.74
C PHE A 255 13.42 17.38 1.61
N ASN A 256 13.36 17.54 2.94
CA ASN A 256 14.19 16.77 3.85
C ASN A 256 13.74 15.29 3.84
N LEU A 257 14.52 14.42 3.20
CA LEU A 257 14.14 13.01 3.00
C LEU A 257 14.13 12.16 4.28
N CYS A 258 14.68 12.68 5.38
CA CYS A 258 14.63 12.06 6.71
C CYS A 258 13.51 12.61 7.60
N GLU A 259 12.74 13.61 7.15
CA GLU A 259 11.64 14.14 7.94
C GLU A 259 10.50 13.12 8.08
N PRO A 260 9.93 12.95 9.30
CA PRO A 260 8.85 11.99 9.51
C PRO A 260 7.57 12.28 8.72
N ASN A 261 7.37 13.45 8.14
CA ASN A 261 6.19 13.79 7.33
C ASN A 261 6.51 13.87 5.83
N VAL A 262 7.73 13.53 5.41
CA VAL A 262 8.15 13.44 4.00
C VAL A 262 8.23 11.96 3.61
N SER A 263 7.67 11.59 2.45
CA SER A 263 7.85 10.25 1.89
C SER A 263 7.79 10.26 0.37
N VAL A 264 8.75 9.59 -0.26
CA VAL A 264 8.89 9.55 -1.72
C VAL A 264 8.59 8.17 -2.27
N SER A 265 7.72 8.08 -3.27
CA SER A 265 7.50 6.87 -4.06
C SER A 265 8.15 7.02 -5.43
N MET A 266 8.90 6.01 -5.87
CA MET A 266 9.61 6.01 -7.16
C MET A 266 9.12 4.85 -8.03
N THR A 267 8.49 5.17 -9.16
CA THR A 267 7.97 4.17 -10.10
C THR A 267 9.03 3.80 -11.12
N ILE A 268 9.91 2.88 -10.73
CA ILE A 268 11.03 2.38 -11.52
C ILE A 268 11.18 0.88 -11.29
N ASN A 269 11.49 0.11 -12.33
CA ASN A 269 11.59 -1.36 -12.25
C ASN A 269 12.96 -1.86 -12.75
N GLY A 270 13.22 -1.84 -14.05
CA GLY A 270 14.47 -2.36 -14.64
C GLY A 270 15.75 -1.91 -13.91
N PRO A 271 16.02 -0.59 -13.82
CA PRO A 271 17.18 -0.07 -13.10
C PRO A 271 16.84 0.40 -11.66
N ALA A 272 15.84 -0.21 -11.02
CA ALA A 272 15.34 0.24 -9.71
C ALA A 272 16.41 0.26 -8.61
N ALA A 273 17.32 -0.71 -8.60
CA ALA A 273 18.43 -0.77 -7.65
C ALA A 273 19.35 0.46 -7.78
N THR A 274 19.72 0.84 -9.02
CA THR A 274 20.57 2.00 -9.30
C THR A 274 19.88 3.31 -8.89
N VAL A 275 18.61 3.49 -9.26
CA VAL A 275 17.85 4.70 -8.91
C VAL A 275 17.62 4.81 -7.40
N THR A 276 17.41 3.69 -6.72
CA THR A 276 17.33 3.66 -5.24
C THR A 276 18.67 4.07 -4.62
N ALA A 277 19.80 3.62 -5.17
CA ALA A 277 21.12 4.03 -4.71
C ALA A 277 21.38 5.54 -4.94
N PHE A 278 20.90 6.13 -6.05
CA PHE A 278 20.90 7.59 -6.23
C PHE A 278 20.08 8.28 -5.13
N PHE A 279 18.86 7.83 -4.89
CA PHE A 279 17.96 8.40 -3.88
C PHE A 279 18.55 8.34 -2.47
N LEU A 280 19.09 7.19 -2.06
CA LEU A 280 19.69 7.03 -0.72
C LEU A 280 20.93 7.91 -0.56
N ASN A 281 21.79 8.03 -1.57
CA ASN A 281 22.92 8.95 -1.52
C ASN A 281 22.47 10.42 -1.48
N ALA A 282 21.43 10.81 -2.21
CA ALA A 282 20.86 12.14 -2.12
C ALA A 282 20.33 12.45 -0.71
N ALA A 283 19.65 11.50 -0.06
CA ALA A 283 19.20 11.64 1.32
C ALA A 283 20.37 11.76 2.32
N ILE A 284 21.45 10.99 2.11
CA ILE A 284 22.66 11.06 2.95
C ILE A 284 23.32 12.42 2.81
N ASP A 285 23.47 12.91 1.57
CA ASP A 285 24.10 14.21 1.30
C ASP A 285 23.26 15.36 1.87
N GLN A 286 21.92 15.31 1.83
CA GLN A 286 21.08 16.29 2.55
C GLN A 286 21.39 16.35 4.05
N GLN A 287 21.56 15.22 4.72
CA GLN A 287 21.89 15.21 6.15
C GLN A 287 23.33 15.69 6.41
N CYS A 288 24.25 15.46 5.46
CA CYS A 288 25.58 16.05 5.50
C CYS A 288 25.51 17.58 5.38
N GLU A 289 24.67 18.13 4.50
CA GLU A 289 24.46 19.58 4.38
C GLU A 289 23.93 20.19 5.67
N LEU A 290 22.93 19.55 6.30
CA LEU A 290 22.41 20.01 7.60
C LEU A 290 23.49 19.99 8.67
N TYR A 291 24.34 18.95 8.71
CA TYR A 291 25.48 18.90 9.63
C TYR A 291 26.47 20.04 9.37
N ILE A 292 26.81 20.30 8.11
CA ILE A 292 27.73 21.38 7.69
C ILE A 292 27.21 22.73 8.18
N GLN A 293 25.93 23.01 7.97
CA GLN A 293 25.28 24.25 8.40
C GLN A 293 25.24 24.38 9.92
N GLN A 294 24.89 23.31 10.64
CA GLN A 294 24.83 23.32 12.11
C GLN A 294 26.19 23.57 12.77
N HIS A 295 27.29 23.24 12.09
CA HIS A 295 28.66 23.37 12.62
C HIS A 295 29.45 24.53 12.00
N GLY A 296 28.82 25.39 11.17
CA GLY A 296 29.49 26.55 10.58
C GLY A 296 30.61 26.19 9.60
N LEU A 297 30.50 25.04 8.91
CA LEU A 297 31.55 24.51 8.03
C LEU A 297 31.40 24.94 6.56
N GLU A 298 30.43 25.79 6.23
CA GLU A 298 30.05 26.14 4.87
C GLU A 298 31.21 26.70 4.05
N GLU A 299 31.96 27.66 4.60
CA GLU A 299 33.09 28.27 3.89
C GLU A 299 34.24 27.28 3.68
N THR A 300 34.46 26.38 4.64
CA THR A 300 35.46 25.30 4.51
C THR A 300 35.06 24.34 3.39
N VAL A 301 33.79 23.93 3.36
CA VAL A 301 33.25 23.03 2.33
C VAL A 301 33.25 23.70 0.96
N LYS A 302 32.85 24.97 0.83
CA LYS A 302 32.92 25.74 -0.42
C LYS A 302 34.35 25.83 -0.95
N ALA A 303 35.31 26.12 -0.08
CA ALA A 303 36.74 26.15 -0.47
C ALA A 303 37.20 24.77 -0.97
N ARG A 304 36.78 23.69 -0.29
CA ARG A 304 37.11 22.32 -0.70
C ARG A 304 36.46 21.94 -2.04
N ILE A 305 35.21 22.32 -2.29
CA ILE A 305 34.53 22.13 -3.58
C ILE A 305 35.30 22.87 -4.68
N ALA A 306 35.65 24.14 -4.46
CA ALA A 306 36.40 24.94 -5.41
C ALA A 306 37.76 24.33 -5.74
N GLU A 307 38.47 23.81 -4.74
CA GLU A 307 39.75 23.09 -4.92
C GLU A 307 39.57 21.83 -5.80
N ILE A 308 38.57 20.99 -5.49
CA ILE A 308 38.28 19.76 -6.24
C ILE A 308 37.96 20.08 -7.71
N TYR A 309 37.13 21.08 -7.96
CA TYR A 309 36.71 21.45 -9.32
C TYR A 309 37.79 22.20 -10.10
N ALA A 310 38.63 22.99 -9.42
CA ALA A 310 39.82 23.58 -10.02
C ALA A 310 40.80 22.48 -10.49
N ALA A 311 41.01 21.44 -9.67
CA ALA A 311 41.85 20.30 -10.03
C ALA A 311 41.30 19.50 -11.23
N LYS A 312 39.96 19.44 -11.38
CA LYS A 312 39.29 18.82 -12.54
C LYS A 312 39.24 19.70 -13.79
N ASN A 313 39.62 20.98 -13.69
CA ASN A 313 39.43 21.99 -14.74
C ASN A 313 37.97 22.05 -15.25
N GLN A 314 37.02 22.01 -14.31
CA GLN A 314 35.57 22.01 -14.58
C GLN A 314 34.84 22.92 -13.60
N LYS A 315 33.59 23.26 -13.91
CA LYS A 315 32.69 23.96 -13.00
C LYS A 315 31.83 22.96 -12.23
N PRO A 316 31.49 23.24 -10.96
CA PRO A 316 30.52 22.41 -10.24
C PRO A 316 29.16 22.46 -10.93
N PRO A 317 28.38 21.36 -10.91
CA PRO A 317 27.00 21.35 -11.36
C PRO A 317 26.16 22.36 -10.58
N GLN A 318 25.13 22.90 -11.23
CA GLN A 318 24.24 23.89 -10.65
C GLN A 318 22.78 23.48 -10.85
N TYR A 319 21.89 24.06 -10.05
CA TYR A 319 20.45 23.98 -10.23
C TYR A 319 20.06 24.90 -11.39
N ASN A 320 19.61 24.33 -12.51
CA ASN A 320 19.43 25.04 -13.79
C ASN A 320 18.09 25.79 -13.89
N ALA A 321 17.73 26.54 -12.84
CA ALA A 321 16.56 27.42 -12.84
C ALA A 321 16.94 28.82 -12.32
N HIS A 322 16.25 29.85 -12.81
CA HIS A 322 16.50 31.24 -12.41
C HIS A 322 16.24 31.48 -10.91
N GLU A 323 15.19 30.86 -10.37
CA GLU A 323 14.78 30.98 -8.98
C GLU A 323 14.39 29.60 -8.44
N LEU A 324 14.61 29.40 -7.13
CA LEU A 324 14.09 28.23 -6.44
C LEU A 324 12.57 28.32 -6.36
N PRO A 325 11.83 27.21 -6.53
CA PRO A 325 10.38 27.22 -6.42
C PRO A 325 9.95 27.59 -5.00
N GLU A 326 8.75 28.16 -4.88
CA GLU A 326 8.16 28.49 -3.58
C GLU A 326 8.15 27.26 -2.65
N GLY A 327 8.62 27.42 -1.41
CA GLY A 327 8.75 26.32 -0.45
C GLY A 327 10.08 25.54 -0.51
N ASN A 328 10.93 25.78 -1.51
CA ASN A 328 12.27 25.20 -1.58
C ASN A 328 13.27 26.08 -0.81
N ASN A 329 13.90 25.50 0.22
CA ASN A 329 14.88 26.18 1.08
C ASN A 329 16.35 25.95 0.65
N GLY A 330 16.59 25.34 -0.51
CA GLY A 330 17.92 25.04 -1.04
C GLY A 330 18.60 23.80 -0.47
N LEU A 331 17.97 23.06 0.45
CA LEU A 331 18.50 21.80 0.98
C LEU A 331 18.71 20.78 -0.15
N GLY A 332 19.88 20.14 -0.20
CA GLY A 332 20.28 19.17 -1.23
C GLY A 332 21.04 19.78 -2.40
N LEU A 333 21.29 21.10 -2.41
CA LEU A 333 21.98 21.79 -3.50
C LEU A 333 23.44 22.17 -3.18
N MET A 334 23.84 22.16 -1.90
CA MET A 334 25.20 22.56 -1.51
C MET A 334 26.24 21.54 -2.00
N LEU A 335 25.90 20.25 -2.03
CA LEU A 335 26.81 19.17 -2.41
C LEU A 335 26.58 18.69 -3.85
N LEU A 336 26.12 19.52 -4.78
CA LEU A 336 26.04 19.13 -6.19
C LEU A 336 27.44 18.85 -6.76
N GLY A 337 27.61 17.69 -7.40
CA GLY A 337 28.85 17.25 -8.03
C GLY A 337 29.89 16.62 -7.11
N ILE A 338 29.62 16.60 -5.80
CA ILE A 338 30.44 15.94 -4.78
C ILE A 338 29.56 15.16 -3.80
N THR A 339 30.15 14.43 -2.87
CA THR A 339 29.40 13.76 -1.79
C THR A 339 29.87 14.23 -0.43
N GLY A 340 29.04 14.05 0.60
CA GLY A 340 29.39 14.36 1.98
C GLY A 340 30.66 13.64 2.44
N GLU A 341 30.93 12.45 1.90
CA GLU A 341 32.14 11.66 2.16
C GLU A 341 33.43 12.39 1.76
N GLN A 342 33.38 13.23 0.72
CA GLN A 342 34.55 13.93 0.19
C GLN A 342 34.90 15.21 0.95
N VAL A 343 33.96 15.71 1.77
CA VAL A 343 34.08 17.01 2.46
C VAL A 343 33.97 16.91 3.97
N LEU A 344 33.49 15.79 4.51
CA LEU A 344 33.41 15.53 5.95
C LEU A 344 34.42 14.46 6.38
N PRO A 345 34.87 14.49 7.66
CA PRO A 345 35.65 13.39 8.22
C PRO A 345 34.88 12.05 8.13
N GLN A 346 35.59 10.98 7.78
CA GLN A 346 34.98 9.67 7.51
C GLN A 346 34.06 9.17 8.63
N HIS A 347 34.48 9.29 9.90
CA HIS A 347 33.68 8.82 11.04
C HIS A 347 32.36 9.59 11.18
N ILE A 348 32.34 10.89 10.85
CA ILE A 348 31.11 11.71 10.85
C ILE A 348 30.20 11.28 9.71
N TYR A 349 30.74 11.16 8.49
CA TYR A 349 29.97 10.71 7.32
C TYR A 349 29.32 9.34 7.57
N LEU A 350 30.05 8.38 8.12
CA LEU A 350 29.52 7.04 8.40
C LEU A 350 28.41 7.05 9.46
N GLN A 351 28.51 7.91 10.48
CA GLN A 351 27.44 8.10 11.46
C GLN A 351 26.19 8.70 10.82
N ILE A 352 26.35 9.73 9.98
CA ILE A 352 25.25 10.36 9.23
C ILE A 352 24.61 9.32 8.31
N LYS A 353 25.40 8.63 7.47
CA LYS A 353 24.93 7.57 6.56
C LYS A 353 24.09 6.54 7.30
N LYS A 354 24.58 6.02 8.44
CA LYS A 354 23.84 5.05 9.26
C LYS A 354 22.51 5.62 9.76
N HIS A 355 22.51 6.84 10.29
CA HIS A 355 21.28 7.46 10.80
C HIS A 355 20.26 7.74 9.69
N THR A 356 20.71 8.30 8.57
CA THR A 356 19.88 8.57 7.39
C THR A 356 19.17 7.32 6.91
N LEU A 357 19.91 6.21 6.72
CA LEU A 357 19.35 4.94 6.24
C LEU A 357 18.24 4.38 7.15
N GLN A 358 18.33 4.65 8.46
CA GLN A 358 17.31 4.23 9.44
C GLN A 358 16.06 5.13 9.43
N GLN A 359 16.19 6.40 9.05
CA GLN A 359 15.10 7.38 9.07
C GLN A 359 14.37 7.52 7.73
N VAL A 360 15.08 7.35 6.62
CA VAL A 360 14.57 7.63 5.27
C VAL A 360 13.26 6.89 5.00
N ARG A 361 12.27 7.63 4.47
CA ARG A 361 10.92 7.13 4.18
C ARG A 361 10.65 7.12 2.69
N GLY A 362 10.23 5.97 2.16
CA GLY A 362 9.84 5.91 0.76
C GLY A 362 9.46 4.52 0.28
N THR A 363 9.23 4.42 -1.02
CA THR A 363 8.90 3.19 -1.73
C THR A 363 9.61 3.22 -3.06
N VAL A 364 10.28 2.12 -3.43
CA VAL A 364 10.65 1.84 -4.82
C VAL A 364 9.70 0.77 -5.35
N GLN A 365 9.26 0.89 -6.60
CA GLN A 365 8.32 -0.06 -7.18
C GLN A 365 8.96 -1.43 -7.41
N ALA A 366 9.98 -1.50 -8.26
CA ALA A 366 10.92 -2.61 -8.35
C ALA A 366 10.29 -4.02 -8.45
N ASP A 367 9.09 -4.13 -9.03
CA ASP A 367 8.41 -5.41 -9.19
C ASP A 367 8.69 -5.95 -10.59
N ILE A 368 9.67 -6.84 -10.70
CA ILE A 368 10.15 -7.43 -11.95
C ILE A 368 9.18 -8.48 -12.50
N LEU A 369 8.43 -9.17 -11.65
CA LEU A 369 7.52 -10.24 -12.10
C LEU A 369 6.40 -9.67 -12.97
N LYS A 370 5.85 -8.51 -12.62
CA LYS A 370 4.85 -7.84 -13.46
C LYS A 370 5.41 -7.27 -14.78
N GLU A 371 6.72 -7.04 -14.87
CA GLU A 371 7.35 -6.48 -16.06
C GLU A 371 7.29 -7.46 -17.23
N ASP A 372 7.58 -8.72 -16.95
CA ASP A 372 7.47 -9.80 -17.94
C ASP A 372 6.00 -10.11 -18.29
N GLN A 373 5.12 -10.04 -17.27
CA GLN A 373 3.69 -10.32 -17.41
C GLN A 373 2.93 -9.25 -18.23
N ALA A 374 3.24 -7.96 -18.03
CA ALA A 374 2.46 -6.86 -18.60
C ALA A 374 3.25 -5.61 -19.03
N GLN A 375 4.15 -5.07 -18.19
CA GLN A 375 4.65 -3.70 -18.37
C GLN A 375 5.82 -3.55 -19.36
N ASN A 376 6.56 -4.62 -19.62
CA ASN A 376 7.64 -4.72 -20.63
C ASN A 376 8.85 -3.78 -20.43
N THR A 377 9.20 -3.38 -19.20
CA THR A 377 10.42 -2.59 -18.90
C THR A 377 11.55 -3.40 -18.26
N CYS A 378 11.53 -4.73 -18.39
CA CYS A 378 12.68 -5.57 -18.05
C CYS A 378 13.89 -5.25 -18.94
N ILE A 379 15.04 -4.95 -18.31
CA ILE A 379 16.30 -4.69 -19.00
C ILE A 379 17.35 -5.79 -18.77
N PHE A 380 17.29 -6.46 -17.62
CA PHE A 380 18.12 -7.62 -17.30
C PHE A 380 17.31 -8.92 -17.40
N SER A 381 18.00 -10.06 -17.41
CA SER A 381 17.33 -11.34 -17.22
C SER A 381 16.49 -11.35 -15.92
N THR A 382 15.36 -12.07 -15.92
CA THR A 382 14.45 -12.13 -14.77
C THR A 382 15.17 -12.64 -13.51
N GLU A 383 16.01 -13.66 -13.65
CA GLU A 383 16.82 -14.22 -12.56
C GLU A 383 17.80 -13.18 -11.98
N PHE A 384 18.54 -12.48 -12.84
CA PHE A 384 19.48 -11.45 -12.40
C PHE A 384 18.77 -10.27 -11.72
N SER A 385 17.61 -9.88 -12.23
CA SER A 385 16.79 -8.84 -11.62
C SER A 385 16.29 -9.25 -10.23
N LEU A 386 15.81 -10.49 -10.06
CA LEU A 386 15.44 -11.04 -8.75
C LEU A 386 16.64 -11.10 -7.80
N ARG A 387 17.85 -11.43 -8.31
CA ARG A 387 19.09 -11.34 -7.54
C ARG A 387 19.33 -9.94 -7.01
N LEU A 388 19.30 -8.91 -7.87
CA LEU A 388 19.46 -7.50 -7.47
C LEU A 388 18.43 -7.08 -6.41
N MET A 389 17.17 -7.50 -6.56
CA MET A 389 16.11 -7.22 -5.58
C MET A 389 16.41 -7.86 -4.22
N GLY A 390 16.86 -9.11 -4.21
CA GLY A 390 17.29 -9.77 -2.98
C GLY A 390 18.53 -9.12 -2.35
N ASP A 391 19.48 -8.64 -3.15
CA ASP A 391 20.68 -7.95 -2.65
C ASP A 391 20.30 -6.63 -1.97
N MET A 392 19.38 -5.87 -2.57
CA MET A 392 18.84 -4.64 -1.99
C MET A 392 18.08 -4.91 -0.68
N GLN A 393 17.22 -5.93 -0.65
CA GLN A 393 16.51 -6.32 0.57
C GLN A 393 17.47 -6.79 1.67
N GLN A 394 18.53 -7.53 1.32
CA GLN A 394 19.56 -7.95 2.27
C GLN A 394 20.29 -6.74 2.87
N TYR A 395 20.67 -5.76 2.04
CA TYR A 395 21.29 -4.52 2.49
C TYR A 395 20.35 -3.75 3.43
N PHE A 396 19.05 -3.71 3.14
CA PHE A 396 18.06 -3.05 4.01
C PHE A 396 17.99 -3.68 5.40
N ILE A 397 18.04 -5.01 5.48
CA ILE A 397 18.06 -5.73 6.75
C ILE A 397 19.36 -5.41 7.52
N GLN A 398 20.51 -5.53 6.85
CA GLN A 398 21.83 -5.32 7.47
C GLN A 398 22.05 -3.88 7.97
N HIS A 399 21.40 -2.91 7.35
CA HIS A 399 21.53 -1.48 7.69
C HIS A 399 20.30 -0.89 8.39
N ASP A 400 19.36 -1.73 8.86
CA ASP A 400 18.14 -1.30 9.56
C ASP A 400 17.28 -0.28 8.77
N VAL A 401 17.19 -0.43 7.44
CA VAL A 401 16.33 0.39 6.56
C VAL A 401 14.87 -0.07 6.72
N ARG A 402 14.21 0.40 7.78
CA ARG A 402 12.89 -0.09 8.22
C ARG A 402 11.70 0.74 7.75
N ASN A 403 11.95 1.93 7.21
CA ASN A 403 10.91 2.88 6.80
C ASN A 403 10.84 3.07 5.27
N PHE A 404 11.61 2.27 4.51
CA PHE A 404 11.59 2.26 3.06
C PHE A 404 11.11 0.90 2.54
N TYR A 405 10.09 0.91 1.67
CA TYR A 405 9.57 -0.30 1.04
C TYR A 405 10.46 -0.66 -0.16
N SER A 406 11.10 -1.83 -0.09
CA SER A 406 12.05 -2.32 -1.10
C SER A 406 11.37 -2.79 -2.39
N VAL A 407 10.09 -3.12 -2.33
CA VAL A 407 9.28 -3.52 -3.47
C VAL A 407 7.82 -3.10 -3.26
N SER A 408 7.19 -2.62 -4.32
CA SER A 408 5.76 -2.39 -4.42
C SER A 408 5.17 -3.34 -5.44
N ILE A 409 4.73 -4.51 -4.96
CA ILE A 409 4.15 -5.61 -5.74
C ILE A 409 2.87 -5.10 -6.42
N SER A 410 2.85 -5.06 -7.75
CA SER A 410 1.91 -4.21 -8.48
C SER A 410 1.03 -4.98 -9.48
N GLY A 411 -0.27 -4.84 -9.29
CA GLY A 411 -1.33 -5.26 -10.20
C GLY A 411 -1.83 -4.17 -11.14
N TYR A 412 -1.53 -2.89 -10.85
CA TYR A 412 -1.99 -1.76 -11.67
C TYR A 412 -1.75 -1.99 -13.16
N HIS A 413 -0.50 -2.27 -13.52
CA HIS A 413 -0.06 -2.45 -14.90
C HIS A 413 -0.64 -3.71 -15.55
N ILE A 414 -0.89 -4.76 -14.75
CA ILE A 414 -1.56 -6.00 -15.20
C ILE A 414 -3.01 -5.68 -15.61
N ALA A 415 -3.72 -4.88 -14.81
CA ALA A 415 -5.07 -4.43 -15.12
C ALA A 415 -5.12 -3.48 -16.32
N GLU A 416 -4.24 -2.47 -16.35
CA GLU A 416 -4.18 -1.51 -17.45
C GLU A 416 -3.84 -2.18 -18.80
N ALA A 417 -3.12 -3.31 -18.78
CA ALA A 417 -2.81 -4.09 -19.99
C ALA A 417 -3.99 -4.90 -20.52
N GLY A 418 -4.99 -5.22 -19.69
CA GLY A 418 -5.97 -6.23 -20.09
C GLY A 418 -6.81 -6.83 -18.99
N ALA A 419 -6.18 -7.07 -17.84
CA ALA A 419 -6.73 -7.99 -16.87
C ALA A 419 -7.98 -7.47 -16.17
N ASN A 420 -8.94 -8.37 -15.96
CA ASN A 420 -10.08 -8.12 -15.08
C ASN A 420 -9.60 -8.05 -13.60
N PRO A 421 -10.45 -7.54 -12.67
CA PRO A 421 -10.07 -7.40 -11.26
C PRO A 421 -9.64 -8.70 -10.57
N ILE A 422 -10.22 -9.86 -10.94
CA ILE A 422 -9.83 -11.16 -10.36
C ILE A 422 -8.41 -11.54 -10.78
N THR A 423 -8.11 -11.50 -12.07
CA THR A 423 -6.80 -11.84 -12.63
C THR A 423 -5.73 -10.87 -12.13
N GLN A 424 -6.04 -9.56 -12.05
CA GLN A 424 -5.17 -8.58 -11.42
C GLN A 424 -4.82 -8.99 -9.98
N LEU A 425 -5.83 -9.20 -9.14
CA LEU A 425 -5.62 -9.47 -7.71
C LEU A 425 -4.84 -10.77 -7.50
N ALA A 426 -5.20 -11.83 -8.22
CA ALA A 426 -4.55 -13.12 -8.13
C ALA A 426 -3.08 -13.06 -8.58
N PHE A 427 -2.78 -12.48 -9.75
CA PHE A 427 -1.39 -12.40 -10.22
C PHE A 427 -0.53 -11.56 -9.27
N THR A 428 -1.08 -10.46 -8.76
CA THR A 428 -0.36 -9.59 -7.83
C THR A 428 -0.02 -10.29 -6.52
N LEU A 429 -0.98 -10.96 -5.89
CA LEU A 429 -0.72 -11.69 -4.65
C LEU A 429 0.21 -12.89 -4.88
N ALA A 430 0.08 -13.60 -6.01
CA ALA A 430 0.97 -14.69 -6.37
C ALA A 430 2.42 -14.19 -6.58
N ASN A 431 2.61 -13.04 -7.23
CA ASN A 431 3.91 -12.37 -7.35
C ASN A 431 4.46 -12.03 -5.96
N GLY A 432 3.63 -11.47 -5.08
CA GLY A 432 4.00 -11.15 -3.70
C GLY A 432 4.49 -12.38 -2.91
N PHE A 433 3.75 -13.49 -2.99
CA PHE A 433 4.18 -14.74 -2.38
C PHE A 433 5.44 -15.33 -3.02
N THR A 434 5.67 -15.09 -4.31
CA THR A 434 6.92 -15.50 -4.97
C THR A 434 8.13 -14.75 -4.41
N TYR A 435 8.00 -13.43 -4.15
CA TYR A 435 9.05 -12.69 -3.45
C TYR A 435 9.29 -13.20 -2.03
N VAL A 436 8.22 -13.54 -1.30
CA VAL A 436 8.33 -14.12 0.04
C VAL A 436 9.14 -15.42 0.01
N GLU A 437 8.77 -16.37 -0.84
CA GLU A 437 9.49 -17.63 -0.98
C GLU A 437 10.95 -17.42 -1.42
N TYR A 438 11.17 -16.48 -2.34
CA TYR A 438 12.52 -16.12 -2.80
C TYR A 438 13.39 -15.57 -1.67
N TYR A 439 12.91 -14.61 -0.88
CA TYR A 439 13.67 -14.05 0.24
C TYR A 439 13.90 -15.08 1.37
N LEU A 440 12.94 -15.95 1.64
CA LEU A 440 13.12 -17.09 2.56
C LEU A 440 14.20 -18.04 2.06
N SER A 441 14.24 -18.33 0.76
CA SER A 441 15.28 -19.20 0.16
C SER A 441 16.70 -18.61 0.29
N ARG A 442 16.82 -17.28 0.43
CA ARG A 442 18.07 -16.58 0.72
C ARG A 442 18.44 -16.53 2.20
N GLY A 443 17.66 -17.17 3.06
CA GLY A 443 17.90 -17.22 4.52
C GLY A 443 17.46 -15.98 5.30
N MET A 444 16.65 -15.10 4.70
CA MET A 444 16.07 -13.95 5.41
C MET A 444 14.88 -14.42 6.26
N LYS A 445 14.70 -13.86 7.47
CA LYS A 445 13.53 -14.20 8.29
C LYS A 445 12.31 -13.43 7.79
N ILE A 446 11.14 -14.05 7.86
CA ILE A 446 9.88 -13.48 7.35
C ILE A 446 9.60 -12.08 7.92
N ASP A 447 9.81 -11.89 9.22
CA ASP A 447 9.52 -10.63 9.92
C ASP A 447 10.56 -9.52 9.65
N ASP A 448 11.70 -9.86 9.06
CA ASP A 448 12.74 -8.88 8.70
C ASP A 448 12.41 -8.14 7.38
N PHE A 449 11.59 -8.73 6.51
CA PHE A 449 11.27 -8.15 5.19
C PHE A 449 9.78 -8.00 4.90
N ALA A 450 8.89 -8.86 5.40
CA ALA A 450 7.47 -8.78 5.09
C ALA A 450 6.83 -7.42 5.44
N PRO A 451 7.21 -6.75 6.55
CA PRO A 451 6.70 -5.40 6.86
C PRO A 451 7.12 -4.30 5.87
N ASN A 452 8.14 -4.57 5.04
CA ASN A 452 8.69 -3.70 4.00
C ASN A 452 8.16 -4.04 2.60
N LEU A 453 7.22 -5.00 2.48
CA LEU A 453 6.48 -5.22 1.25
C LEU A 453 5.29 -4.26 1.18
N SER A 454 5.16 -3.58 0.04
CA SER A 454 3.98 -2.77 -0.30
C SER A 454 3.27 -3.37 -1.49
N PHE A 455 1.98 -3.09 -1.63
CA PHE A 455 1.17 -3.53 -2.77
C PHE A 455 0.63 -2.34 -3.54
N PHE A 456 0.29 -2.54 -4.82
CA PHE A 456 -0.25 -1.49 -5.67
C PHE A 456 -1.30 -2.03 -6.66
N PHE A 457 -2.54 -1.60 -6.52
CA PHE A 457 -3.68 -2.03 -7.36
C PHE A 457 -4.25 -0.89 -8.21
N SER A 458 -4.86 -1.23 -9.34
CA SER A 458 -5.78 -0.38 -10.10
C SER A 458 -7.20 -0.52 -9.54
N ASN A 459 -7.97 0.57 -9.58
CA ASN A 459 -9.41 0.55 -9.31
C ASN A 459 -10.19 0.99 -10.55
N GLY A 460 -11.02 0.09 -11.08
CA GLY A 460 -11.93 0.34 -12.20
C GLY A 460 -13.40 0.44 -11.77
N ILE A 461 -14.30 0.13 -12.70
CA ILE A 461 -15.76 0.31 -12.53
C ILE A 461 -16.46 -1.01 -12.15
N ASP A 462 -15.90 -2.15 -12.54
CA ASP A 462 -16.41 -3.49 -12.26
C ASP A 462 -16.68 -3.72 -10.75
N PRO A 463 -17.70 -4.50 -10.38
CA PRO A 463 -18.15 -4.65 -8.99
C PRO A 463 -17.06 -5.17 -8.05
N GLU A 464 -16.16 -6.02 -8.51
CA GLU A 464 -15.08 -6.61 -7.72
C GLU A 464 -14.09 -5.56 -7.21
N TYR A 465 -13.97 -4.40 -7.87
CA TYR A 465 -13.14 -3.28 -7.40
C TYR A 465 -13.65 -2.68 -6.07
N ALA A 466 -14.91 -2.90 -5.71
CA ALA A 466 -15.42 -2.49 -4.40
C ALA A 466 -14.85 -3.30 -3.23
N VAL A 467 -14.25 -4.48 -3.50
CA VAL A 467 -13.75 -5.41 -2.47
C VAL A 467 -12.30 -5.86 -2.66
N ILE A 468 -11.60 -5.36 -3.68
CA ILE A 468 -10.25 -5.83 -4.04
C ILE A 468 -9.24 -5.72 -2.89
N GLY A 469 -9.29 -4.62 -2.11
CA GLY A 469 -8.36 -4.36 -1.02
C GLY A 469 -8.63 -5.20 0.21
N ARG A 470 -9.90 -5.33 0.61
CA ARG A 470 -10.31 -6.21 1.73
C ARG A 470 -10.02 -7.68 1.47
N VAL A 471 -10.24 -8.17 0.25
CA VAL A 471 -9.87 -9.54 -0.12
C VAL A 471 -8.36 -9.72 -0.08
N ALA A 472 -7.59 -8.77 -0.63
CA ALA A 472 -6.12 -8.82 -0.57
C ALA A 472 -5.60 -8.92 0.86
N ARG A 473 -6.12 -8.08 1.78
CA ARG A 473 -5.75 -8.08 3.19
C ARG A 473 -6.07 -9.42 3.86
N ARG A 474 -7.28 -9.94 3.64
CA ARG A 474 -7.75 -11.19 4.26
C ARG A 474 -6.91 -12.38 3.84
N ILE A 475 -6.67 -12.56 2.54
CA ILE A 475 -5.83 -13.64 2.00
C ILE A 475 -4.40 -13.55 2.54
N TRP A 476 -3.81 -12.34 2.51
CA TRP A 476 -2.44 -12.12 2.97
C TRP A 476 -2.29 -12.38 4.47
N ALA A 477 -3.19 -11.86 5.30
CA ALA A 477 -3.15 -12.04 6.75
C ALA A 477 -3.26 -13.52 7.13
N LYS A 478 -4.24 -14.24 6.56
CA LYS A 478 -4.41 -15.69 6.73
C LYS A 478 -3.12 -16.43 6.33
N ALA A 479 -2.54 -16.13 5.17
CA ALA A 479 -1.32 -16.78 4.70
C ALA A 479 -0.10 -16.49 5.61
N MET A 480 0.13 -15.24 5.98
CA MET A 480 1.24 -14.83 6.84
C MET A 480 1.17 -15.48 8.22
N LYS A 481 -0.02 -15.50 8.84
CA LYS A 481 -0.22 -16.13 10.14
C LYS A 481 -0.09 -17.66 10.08
N LEU A 482 -0.80 -18.30 9.15
CA LEU A 482 -1.01 -19.75 9.18
C LEU A 482 0.04 -20.55 8.40
N LYS A 483 0.57 -20.00 7.29
CA LYS A 483 1.63 -20.69 6.52
C LYS A 483 3.01 -20.33 7.04
N TYR A 484 3.26 -19.05 7.25
CA TYR A 484 4.62 -18.55 7.53
C TYR A 484 4.90 -18.33 9.02
N GLY A 485 3.88 -18.38 9.89
CA GLY A 485 4.05 -18.13 11.33
C GLY A 485 4.54 -16.71 11.63
N ALA A 486 4.24 -15.75 10.76
CA ALA A 486 4.75 -14.39 10.83
C ALA A 486 4.02 -13.56 11.90
N ASP A 487 4.69 -12.53 12.40
CA ASP A 487 4.14 -11.65 13.42
C ASP A 487 2.97 -10.77 12.92
N GLU A 488 2.36 -10.05 13.85
CA GLU A 488 1.23 -9.15 13.56
C GLU A 488 1.56 -8.07 12.51
N ARG A 489 2.81 -7.60 12.46
CA ARG A 489 3.24 -6.55 11.56
C ARG A 489 3.37 -7.07 10.13
N SER A 490 3.87 -8.30 9.97
CA SER A 490 4.00 -9.01 8.69
C SER A 490 2.65 -9.39 8.07
N GLN A 491 1.63 -9.60 8.91
CA GLN A 491 0.25 -9.90 8.46
C GLN A 491 -0.48 -8.68 7.86
N LYS A 492 0.01 -7.46 8.07
CA LYS A 492 -0.65 -6.22 7.63
C LYS A 492 -0.26 -5.84 6.21
N LEU A 493 -1.05 -6.29 5.23
CA LEU A 493 -0.91 -5.88 3.83
C LEU A 493 -1.29 -4.41 3.67
N LYS A 494 -0.30 -3.58 3.31
CA LYS A 494 -0.49 -2.16 2.99
C LYS A 494 -0.46 -1.99 1.49
N TYR A 495 -1.36 -1.17 0.96
CA TYR A 495 -1.43 -0.95 -0.47
C TYR A 495 -1.72 0.48 -0.89
N HIS A 496 -1.22 0.82 -2.06
CA HIS A 496 -1.61 1.96 -2.86
C HIS A 496 -2.72 1.56 -3.84
N ILE A 497 -3.69 2.45 -4.08
CA ILE A 497 -4.61 2.36 -5.21
C ILE A 497 -4.37 3.55 -6.16
N GLN A 498 -4.43 3.27 -7.45
CA GLN A 498 -4.58 4.27 -8.49
C GLN A 498 -5.89 4.01 -9.26
N THR A 499 -6.64 5.05 -9.56
CA THR A 499 -7.82 4.98 -10.44
C THR A 499 -7.40 4.49 -11.84
N SER A 500 -8.22 3.71 -12.53
CA SER A 500 -7.83 3.09 -13.80
C SER A 500 -7.72 4.11 -14.93
N GLY A 501 -6.55 4.19 -15.57
CA GLY A 501 -6.33 5.01 -16.77
C GLY A 501 -7.12 4.50 -17.97
N ARG A 502 -7.23 3.17 -18.13
CA ARG A 502 -7.97 2.49 -19.20
C ARG A 502 -9.47 2.80 -19.19
N SER A 503 -10.03 3.11 -18.02
CA SER A 503 -11.42 3.53 -17.88
C SER A 503 -11.69 4.96 -18.34
N LEU A 504 -10.63 5.75 -18.58
CA LEU A 504 -10.72 7.13 -19.02
C LEU A 504 -10.57 7.20 -20.54
N HIS A 505 -11.34 8.08 -21.17
CA HIS A 505 -11.47 8.11 -22.63
C HIS A 505 -11.12 9.46 -23.20
N ALA A 506 -10.63 9.48 -24.45
CA ALA A 506 -10.23 10.71 -25.14
C ALA A 506 -11.44 11.48 -25.72
N GLN A 507 -12.61 10.84 -25.76
CA GLN A 507 -13.90 11.43 -26.09
C GLN A 507 -14.62 11.83 -24.80
N GLU A 508 -15.32 12.97 -24.83
CA GLU A 508 -16.08 13.49 -23.69
C GLU A 508 -15.27 13.46 -22.37
N ILE A 509 -14.06 14.01 -22.41
CA ILE A 509 -13.09 13.93 -21.30
C ILE A 509 -13.65 14.47 -19.97
N GLY A 510 -14.66 15.35 -20.01
CA GLY A 510 -15.35 15.82 -18.81
C GLY A 510 -16.02 14.69 -18.00
N PHE A 511 -16.38 13.57 -18.63
CA PHE A 511 -16.95 12.40 -17.94
C PHE A 511 -15.90 11.61 -17.16
N ASN A 512 -14.61 11.81 -17.42
CA ASN A 512 -13.54 11.10 -16.73
C ASN A 512 -13.48 11.46 -15.24
N ASP A 513 -13.74 12.71 -14.86
CA ASP A 513 -13.81 13.10 -13.44
C ASP A 513 -14.90 12.32 -12.67
N ILE A 514 -16.02 12.00 -13.33
CA ILE A 514 -17.10 11.21 -12.73
C ILE A 514 -16.60 9.79 -12.45
N ARG A 515 -15.94 9.15 -13.43
CA ARG A 515 -15.37 7.80 -13.29
C ARG A 515 -14.31 7.76 -12.19
N THR A 516 -13.38 8.70 -12.21
CA THR A 516 -12.32 8.84 -11.20
C THR A 516 -12.91 9.06 -9.81
N THR A 517 -13.98 9.83 -9.67
CA THR A 517 -14.66 10.07 -8.38
C THR A 517 -15.23 8.78 -7.80
N LEU A 518 -15.90 7.96 -8.61
CA LEU A 518 -16.46 6.68 -8.16
C LEU A 518 -15.37 5.68 -7.76
N GLN A 519 -14.29 5.60 -8.55
CA GLN A 519 -13.15 4.73 -8.27
C GLN A 519 -12.41 5.14 -6.99
N ALA A 520 -12.24 6.44 -6.77
CA ALA A 520 -11.67 7.01 -5.55
C ALA A 520 -12.55 6.73 -4.32
N LEU A 521 -13.88 6.78 -4.49
CA LEU A 521 -14.82 6.48 -3.41
C LEU A 521 -14.67 5.04 -2.93
N TYR A 522 -14.64 4.06 -3.84
CA TYR A 522 -14.38 2.65 -3.49
C TYR A 522 -13.05 2.50 -2.76
N ALA A 523 -11.97 3.12 -3.25
CA ALA A 523 -10.66 3.05 -2.63
C ALA A 523 -10.64 3.60 -1.19
N ILE A 524 -11.34 4.71 -0.93
CA ILE A 524 -11.40 5.34 0.39
C ILE A 524 -12.32 4.58 1.34
N TYR A 525 -13.44 4.04 0.84
CA TYR A 525 -14.38 3.23 1.63
C TYR A 525 -13.77 1.89 2.03
N ASP A 526 -12.96 1.28 1.16
CA ASP A 526 -12.20 0.06 1.46
C ASP A 526 -10.86 0.34 2.17
N ASN A 527 -10.69 1.55 2.72
CA ASN A 527 -9.62 1.89 3.65
C ASN A 527 -8.19 1.73 3.07
N CYS A 528 -7.97 2.18 1.83
CA CYS A 528 -6.63 2.19 1.22
C CYS A 528 -5.61 3.02 2.01
N ASN A 529 -4.30 2.70 1.88
CA ASN A 529 -3.24 3.40 2.62
C ASN A 529 -2.64 4.59 1.86
N SER A 530 -2.85 4.62 0.54
CA SER A 530 -2.45 5.73 -0.32
C SER A 530 -3.29 5.71 -1.60
N LEU A 531 -3.67 6.87 -2.12
CA LEU A 531 -4.51 6.98 -3.32
C LEU A 531 -3.93 7.97 -4.33
N HIS A 532 -3.91 7.55 -5.60
CA HIS A 532 -3.72 8.40 -6.76
C HIS A 532 -5.02 8.49 -7.54
N THR A 533 -5.38 9.70 -7.93
CA THR A 533 -6.52 10.02 -8.79
C THR A 533 -5.98 10.56 -10.10
N ASN A 534 -6.33 9.90 -11.20
CA ASN A 534 -5.95 10.34 -12.54
C ASN A 534 -6.69 11.63 -12.89
N ALA A 535 -6.09 12.42 -13.76
CA ALA A 535 -6.72 13.62 -14.27
C ALA A 535 -7.73 13.29 -15.38
N TYR A 536 -8.65 14.22 -15.64
CA TYR A 536 -9.69 14.01 -16.64
C TYR A 536 -9.12 13.92 -18.09
N ASP A 537 -7.93 14.47 -18.32
CA ASP A 537 -7.21 14.50 -19.60
C ASP A 537 -6.19 13.35 -19.79
N GLU A 538 -6.21 12.35 -18.88
CA GLU A 538 -5.30 11.19 -18.85
C GLU A 538 -5.13 10.49 -20.21
N ALA A 539 -6.22 10.33 -20.97
CA ALA A 539 -6.21 9.63 -22.25
C ALA A 539 -5.45 10.39 -23.37
N ILE A 540 -5.01 11.62 -23.11
CA ILE A 540 -4.47 12.53 -24.11
C ILE A 540 -3.04 12.96 -23.76
N THR A 541 -2.81 13.49 -22.56
CA THR A 541 -1.52 14.12 -22.17
C THR A 541 -1.23 13.92 -20.69
N THR A 542 0.03 14.13 -20.30
CA THR A 542 0.40 14.33 -18.89
C THR A 542 -0.33 15.55 -18.34
N PRO A 543 -0.86 15.48 -17.10
CA PRO A 543 -1.80 16.49 -16.63
C PRO A 543 -1.20 17.88 -16.38
N THR A 544 -1.96 18.89 -16.80
CA THR A 544 -1.64 20.31 -16.57
C THR A 544 -1.77 20.69 -15.08
N GLU A 545 -1.38 21.90 -14.70
CA GLU A 545 -1.62 22.38 -13.33
C GLU A 545 -3.12 22.40 -12.96
N GLU A 546 -3.99 22.81 -13.89
CA GLU A 546 -5.44 22.82 -13.70
C GLU A 546 -6.00 21.41 -13.54
N SER A 547 -5.56 20.47 -14.38
CA SER A 547 -6.07 19.10 -14.41
C SER A 547 -5.62 18.31 -13.17
N VAL A 548 -4.39 18.52 -12.70
CA VAL A 548 -3.91 17.97 -11.41
C VAL A 548 -4.74 18.50 -10.24
N ARG A 549 -5.09 19.79 -10.24
CA ARG A 549 -5.92 20.36 -9.15
C ARG A 549 -7.30 19.73 -9.08
N ARG A 550 -7.94 19.45 -10.22
CA ARG A 550 -9.23 18.73 -10.27
C ARG A 550 -9.11 17.31 -9.73
N ALA A 551 -8.08 16.59 -10.17
CA ALA A 551 -7.81 15.25 -9.67
C ALA A 551 -7.61 15.24 -8.15
N MET A 552 -6.82 16.17 -7.61
CA MET A 552 -6.61 16.31 -6.17
C MET A 552 -7.90 16.68 -5.42
N ALA A 553 -8.73 17.56 -6.00
CA ALA A 553 -9.99 17.99 -5.40
C ALA A 553 -10.95 16.81 -5.17
N ILE A 554 -10.95 15.78 -6.01
CA ILE A 554 -11.74 14.56 -5.79
C ILE A 554 -11.44 13.95 -4.43
N GLN A 555 -10.16 13.75 -4.10
CA GLN A 555 -9.77 13.17 -2.81
C GLN A 555 -10.10 14.11 -1.64
N LEU A 556 -9.89 15.41 -1.82
CA LEU A 556 -10.17 16.40 -0.78
C LEU A 556 -11.67 16.48 -0.47
N ILE A 557 -12.54 16.49 -1.49
CA ILE A 557 -13.99 16.51 -1.32
C ILE A 557 -14.45 15.23 -0.61
N ILE A 558 -13.95 14.06 -1.00
CA ILE A 558 -14.34 12.80 -0.34
C ILE A 558 -13.89 12.79 1.13
N ASN A 559 -12.66 13.20 1.44
CA ASN A 559 -12.15 13.12 2.81
C ASN A 559 -12.71 14.22 3.74
N HIS A 560 -12.90 15.44 3.21
CA HIS A 560 -13.23 16.61 4.02
C HIS A 560 -14.72 16.96 3.98
N GLU A 561 -15.40 16.83 2.85
CA GLU A 561 -16.79 17.26 2.66
C GLU A 561 -17.82 16.10 2.74
N LEU A 562 -17.52 14.93 2.15
CA LEU A 562 -18.49 13.83 2.08
C LEU A 562 -18.79 13.25 3.47
N GLY A 563 -19.99 13.49 3.98
CA GLY A 563 -20.38 13.15 5.35
C GLY A 563 -20.24 11.67 5.72
N LEU A 564 -20.57 10.75 4.81
CA LEU A 564 -20.45 9.30 5.08
C LEU A 564 -18.99 8.85 5.23
N ALA A 565 -18.02 9.54 4.60
CA ALA A 565 -16.60 9.22 4.70
C ALA A 565 -16.02 9.49 6.11
N LYS A 566 -16.76 10.14 7.00
CA LYS A 566 -16.40 10.25 8.43
C LYS A 566 -16.50 8.90 9.16
N ASN A 567 -17.33 7.98 8.67
CA ASN A 567 -17.27 6.57 9.05
C ASN A 567 -16.15 5.88 8.26
N GLN A 568 -15.35 5.07 8.94
CA GLN A 568 -14.13 4.46 8.43
C GLN A 568 -14.30 2.97 8.10
N ASN A 569 -15.49 2.42 8.28
CA ASN A 569 -15.84 1.06 7.90
C ASN A 569 -17.24 0.94 7.24
N PRO A 570 -17.59 1.83 6.27
CA PRO A 570 -18.97 1.91 5.76
C PRO A 570 -19.38 0.69 4.92
N LEU A 571 -18.41 -0.13 4.50
CA LEU A 571 -18.64 -1.33 3.71
C LEU A 571 -19.05 -2.55 4.55
N GLN A 572 -18.79 -2.57 5.86
CA GLN A 572 -19.07 -3.73 6.71
C GLN A 572 -20.57 -3.88 6.99
N GLY A 573 -21.09 -5.11 6.95
CA GLY A 573 -22.51 -5.40 7.13
C GLY A 573 -23.37 -5.25 5.88
N SER A 574 -22.79 -4.80 4.75
CA SER A 574 -23.48 -4.76 3.47
C SER A 574 -23.49 -6.15 2.82
N PHE A 575 -24.68 -6.69 2.58
CA PHE A 575 -24.84 -8.07 2.06
C PHE A 575 -24.08 -8.30 0.75
N ILE A 576 -24.17 -7.36 -0.20
CA ILE A 576 -23.47 -7.48 -1.48
C ILE A 576 -21.95 -7.39 -1.31
N ILE A 577 -21.46 -6.62 -0.34
CA ILE A 577 -20.02 -6.51 -0.10
C ILE A 577 -19.49 -7.81 0.52
N GLU A 578 -20.20 -8.39 1.49
CA GLU A 578 -19.81 -9.66 2.10
C GLU A 578 -19.81 -10.78 1.04
N GLU A 579 -20.87 -10.88 0.24
CA GLU A 579 -20.97 -11.87 -0.84
C GLU A 579 -19.89 -11.68 -1.91
N LEU A 580 -19.66 -10.45 -2.39
CA LEU A 580 -18.58 -10.16 -3.33
C LEU A 580 -17.20 -10.48 -2.73
N THR A 581 -16.98 -10.21 -1.44
CA THR A 581 -15.70 -10.50 -0.78
C THR A 581 -15.42 -12.00 -0.84
N ASP A 582 -16.41 -12.84 -0.54
CA ASP A 582 -16.27 -14.30 -0.55
C ASP A 582 -16.12 -14.85 -1.98
N LEU A 583 -16.92 -14.34 -2.95
CA LEU A 583 -16.82 -14.72 -4.36
C LEU A 583 -15.45 -14.38 -4.96
N VAL A 584 -14.95 -13.18 -4.70
CA VAL A 584 -13.65 -12.72 -5.21
C VAL A 584 -12.51 -13.47 -4.51
N GLU A 585 -12.59 -13.72 -3.20
CA GLU A 585 -11.60 -14.51 -2.47
C GLU A 585 -11.47 -15.92 -3.08
N GLU A 586 -12.57 -16.65 -3.26
CA GLU A 586 -12.51 -18.00 -3.83
C GLU A 586 -12.03 -17.98 -5.29
N ALA A 587 -12.46 -17.02 -6.11
CA ALA A 587 -12.00 -16.89 -7.49
C ALA A 587 -10.47 -16.68 -7.57
N VAL A 588 -9.91 -15.89 -6.66
CA VAL A 588 -8.45 -15.70 -6.53
C VAL A 588 -7.76 -16.98 -6.08
N LEU A 589 -8.33 -17.71 -5.11
CA LEU A 589 -7.77 -18.98 -4.64
C LEU A 589 -7.76 -20.05 -5.76
N MET A 590 -8.81 -20.12 -6.59
CA MET A 590 -8.84 -20.98 -7.77
C MET A 590 -7.77 -20.59 -8.79
N GLU A 591 -7.48 -19.29 -8.95
CA GLU A 591 -6.40 -18.84 -9.82
C GLU A 591 -5.02 -19.21 -9.28
N PHE A 592 -4.81 -19.17 -7.96
CA PHE A 592 -3.59 -19.68 -7.34
C PHE A 592 -3.37 -21.16 -7.63
N ASP A 593 -4.43 -21.97 -7.59
CA ASP A 593 -4.34 -23.40 -7.90
C ASP A 593 -3.86 -23.59 -9.36
N ARG A 594 -4.44 -22.86 -10.32
CA ARG A 594 -4.00 -22.87 -11.74
C ARG A 594 -2.55 -22.46 -11.94
N ILE A 595 -2.06 -21.44 -11.21
CA ILE A 595 -0.66 -21.01 -11.26
C ILE A 595 0.26 -22.08 -10.64
N THR A 596 -0.18 -22.70 -9.53
CA THR A 596 0.59 -23.73 -8.82
C THR A 596 0.80 -24.97 -9.69
N GLU A 597 -0.23 -25.43 -10.40
CA GLU A 597 -0.16 -26.54 -11.36
C GLU A 597 0.86 -26.32 -12.49
N ARG A 598 1.23 -25.05 -12.75
CA ARG A 598 2.20 -24.63 -13.78
C ARG A 598 3.60 -24.40 -13.21
N GLY A 599 3.88 -24.83 -11.98
CA GLY A 599 5.18 -24.63 -11.33
C GLY A 599 5.33 -23.26 -10.66
N GLY A 600 4.22 -22.67 -10.23
CA GLY A 600 4.21 -21.34 -9.60
C GLY A 600 4.34 -20.21 -10.61
N VAL A 601 4.59 -18.99 -10.13
CA VAL A 601 4.62 -17.79 -11.00
C VAL A 601 5.68 -17.89 -12.08
N LEU A 602 6.89 -18.35 -11.74
CA LEU A 602 8.00 -18.45 -12.69
C LEU A 602 7.73 -19.51 -13.78
N GLY A 603 7.26 -20.71 -13.41
CA GLY A 603 6.90 -21.73 -14.41
C GLY A 603 5.69 -21.33 -15.28
N ALA A 604 4.73 -20.59 -14.70
CA ALA A 604 3.65 -20.00 -15.47
C ALA A 604 4.14 -18.93 -16.46
N MET A 605 5.17 -18.14 -16.10
CA MET A 605 5.80 -17.15 -17.00
C MET A 605 6.56 -17.84 -18.14
N GLU A 606 7.24 -18.96 -17.89
CA GLU A 606 7.92 -19.74 -18.94
C GLU A 606 6.94 -20.22 -20.03
N THR A 607 5.69 -20.54 -19.65
CA THR A 607 4.62 -20.95 -20.57
C THR A 607 3.75 -19.79 -21.05
N MET A 608 4.10 -18.55 -20.73
CA MET A 608 3.35 -17.33 -21.08
C MET A 608 1.91 -17.29 -20.56
N TYR A 609 1.60 -18.04 -19.49
CA TYR A 609 0.23 -18.17 -19.00
C TYR A 609 -0.37 -16.82 -18.61
N GLN A 610 0.33 -16.04 -17.79
CA GLN A 610 -0.17 -14.73 -17.34
C GLN A 610 -0.36 -13.79 -18.52
N ARG A 611 0.66 -13.67 -19.39
CA ARG A 611 0.63 -12.76 -20.55
C ARG A 611 -0.49 -13.13 -21.52
N GLY A 612 -0.65 -14.42 -21.82
CA GLY A 612 -1.72 -14.93 -22.68
C GLY A 612 -3.10 -14.61 -22.11
N LYS A 613 -3.33 -14.90 -20.82
CA LYS A 613 -4.60 -14.62 -20.16
C LYS A 613 -4.95 -13.12 -20.15
N ILE A 614 -3.97 -12.26 -19.86
CA ILE A 614 -4.16 -10.80 -19.90
C ILE A 614 -4.59 -10.34 -21.31
N GLN A 615 -3.96 -10.88 -22.37
CA GLN A 615 -4.30 -10.55 -23.75
C GLN A 615 -5.70 -11.04 -24.14
N GLU A 616 -6.08 -12.25 -23.72
CA GLU A 616 -7.42 -12.81 -23.93
C GLU A 616 -8.50 -11.94 -23.28
N GLU A 617 -8.31 -11.56 -22.02
CA GLU A 617 -9.23 -10.69 -21.29
C GLU A 617 -9.29 -9.28 -21.90
N SER A 618 -8.15 -8.75 -22.36
CA SER A 618 -8.08 -7.47 -23.07
C SER A 618 -8.89 -7.48 -24.36
N LEU A 619 -8.72 -8.54 -25.17
CA LEU A 619 -9.44 -8.70 -26.44
C LEU A 619 -10.94 -8.86 -26.20
N TYR A 620 -11.33 -9.60 -25.16
CA TYR A 620 -12.73 -9.73 -24.77
C TYR A 620 -13.34 -8.37 -24.43
N TYR A 621 -12.68 -7.57 -23.59
CA TYR A 621 -13.13 -6.23 -23.24
C TYR A 621 -13.25 -5.30 -24.47
N GLU A 622 -12.22 -5.22 -25.32
CA GLU A 622 -12.27 -4.35 -26.50
C GLU A 622 -13.35 -4.81 -27.49
N THR A 623 -13.59 -6.13 -27.62
CA THR A 623 -14.67 -6.66 -28.46
C THR A 623 -16.05 -6.18 -27.98
N LEU A 624 -16.33 -6.29 -26.67
CA LEU A 624 -17.59 -5.83 -26.09
C LEU A 624 -17.77 -4.31 -26.16
N LYS A 625 -16.67 -3.56 -26.02
CA LYS A 625 -16.66 -2.11 -26.17
C LYS A 625 -16.94 -1.69 -27.61
N HIS A 626 -16.33 -2.35 -28.59
CA HIS A 626 -16.51 -2.02 -30.00
C HIS A 626 -17.88 -2.44 -30.55
N ASP A 627 -18.41 -3.60 -30.13
CA ASP A 627 -19.72 -4.06 -30.57
C ASP A 627 -20.91 -3.43 -29.81
N GLY A 628 -20.61 -2.65 -28.76
CA GLY A 628 -21.59 -1.90 -27.97
C GLY A 628 -22.30 -2.70 -26.89
N LYS A 629 -21.95 -3.99 -26.68
CA LYS A 629 -22.52 -4.80 -25.59
C LYS A 629 -22.07 -4.33 -24.22
N LEU A 630 -20.87 -3.79 -24.11
CA LEU A 630 -20.41 -3.07 -22.93
C LEU A 630 -20.67 -1.56 -23.14
N PRO A 631 -21.66 -0.97 -22.48
CA PRO A 631 -21.99 0.44 -22.68
C PRO A 631 -20.91 1.34 -22.09
N ILE A 632 -20.34 2.20 -22.93
CA ILE A 632 -19.36 3.22 -22.54
C ILE A 632 -19.90 4.59 -22.94
N ILE A 633 -20.36 5.34 -21.93
CA ILE A 633 -20.98 6.67 -22.07
C ILE A 633 -20.00 7.65 -22.72
N GLY A 634 -20.43 8.29 -23.81
CA GLY A 634 -19.64 9.24 -24.61
C GLY A 634 -18.74 8.58 -25.67
N VAL A 635 -18.67 7.25 -25.70
CA VAL A 635 -17.82 6.49 -26.65
C VAL A 635 -18.66 5.68 -27.62
N ASN A 636 -19.45 4.72 -27.14
CA ASN A 636 -20.30 3.86 -27.99
C ASN A 636 -21.81 4.07 -27.77
N THR A 637 -22.18 4.80 -26.71
CA THR A 637 -23.57 5.16 -26.39
C THR A 637 -23.61 6.52 -25.69
N PHE A 638 -24.77 7.17 -25.67
CA PHE A 638 -24.94 8.56 -25.18
C PHE A 638 -23.94 9.52 -25.85
N LEU A 639 -24.01 9.58 -27.19
CA LEU A 639 -23.13 10.40 -28.01
C LEU A 639 -23.66 11.84 -28.11
N SER A 640 -22.78 12.80 -28.34
CA SER A 640 -23.19 14.18 -28.61
C SER A 640 -23.83 14.32 -30.00
N SER A 641 -24.37 15.51 -30.31
CA SER A 641 -24.87 15.82 -31.66
C SER A 641 -23.78 15.67 -32.74
N ASP A 642 -22.51 15.83 -32.35
CA ASP A 642 -21.34 15.70 -33.22
C ASP A 642 -20.74 14.28 -33.21
N GLY A 643 -21.40 13.33 -32.54
CA GLY A 643 -20.96 11.94 -32.40
C GLY A 643 -20.00 11.72 -31.22
N SER A 644 -18.83 11.15 -31.48
CA SER A 644 -17.79 10.85 -30.46
C SER A 644 -16.41 11.36 -30.94
N PRO A 645 -16.25 12.68 -31.15
CA PRO A 645 -14.96 13.22 -31.59
C PRO A 645 -13.91 13.08 -30.49
N THR A 646 -12.68 12.80 -30.90
CA THR A 646 -11.53 12.85 -30.00
C THR A 646 -11.16 14.31 -29.74
N ILE A 647 -11.01 14.68 -28.47
CA ILE A 647 -10.65 16.05 -28.11
C ILE A 647 -9.16 16.25 -28.36
N ILE A 648 -8.80 17.30 -29.09
CA ILE A 648 -7.41 17.71 -29.26
C ILE A 648 -7.12 18.74 -28.16
N PRO A 649 -6.14 18.48 -27.27
CA PRO A 649 -5.83 19.38 -26.17
C PRO A 649 -5.22 20.67 -26.71
N GLN A 650 -5.51 21.80 -26.06
CA GLN A 650 -4.89 23.09 -26.42
C GLN A 650 -3.42 23.15 -26.01
N GLU A 651 -3.05 22.43 -24.94
CA GLU A 651 -1.71 22.37 -24.39
C GLU A 651 -1.28 20.90 -24.26
N VAL A 652 -0.06 20.59 -24.71
CA VAL A 652 0.55 19.27 -24.52
C VAL A 652 1.84 19.46 -23.77
N ILE A 653 1.96 18.77 -22.64
CA ILE A 653 3.14 18.87 -21.80
C ILE A 653 4.23 17.96 -22.36
N ARG A 654 5.33 18.56 -22.83
CA ARG A 654 6.53 17.88 -23.33
C ARG A 654 7.79 18.59 -22.84
N SER A 655 8.91 17.88 -22.93
CA SER A 655 10.23 18.45 -22.70
C SER A 655 10.63 19.44 -23.80
N THR A 656 11.32 20.51 -23.42
CA THR A 656 11.87 21.51 -24.35
C THR A 656 13.22 21.05 -24.91
N ALA A 657 13.67 21.66 -26.01
CA ALA A 657 15.01 21.39 -26.54
C ALA A 657 16.10 21.75 -25.52
N ASP A 658 15.95 22.88 -24.83
CA ASP A 658 16.91 23.35 -23.83
C ASP A 658 17.02 22.38 -22.64
N GLU A 659 15.90 21.84 -22.16
CA GLU A 659 15.90 20.82 -21.09
C GLU A 659 16.69 19.56 -21.51
N LYS A 660 16.58 19.15 -22.78
CA LYS A 660 17.31 17.99 -23.31
C LYS A 660 18.80 18.27 -23.43
N GLU A 661 19.18 19.42 -23.96
CA GLU A 661 20.59 19.82 -24.06
C GLU A 661 21.23 19.94 -22.68
N GLN A 662 20.50 20.47 -21.68
CA GLN A 662 20.97 20.53 -20.30
C GLN A 662 21.25 19.15 -19.70
N GLN A 663 20.39 18.16 -19.94
CA GLN A 663 20.62 16.79 -19.46
C GLN A 663 21.82 16.14 -20.15
N ILE A 664 21.95 16.30 -21.47
CA ILE A 664 23.09 15.78 -22.23
C ILE A 664 24.40 16.42 -21.77
N HIS A 665 24.40 17.73 -21.55
CA HIS A 665 25.57 18.45 -21.02
C HIS A 665 25.93 17.98 -19.60
N THR A 666 24.93 17.79 -18.72
CA THR A 666 25.13 17.27 -17.36
C THR A 666 25.82 15.90 -17.38
N LEU A 667 25.35 15.00 -18.24
CA LEU A 667 25.96 13.69 -18.45
C LEU A 667 27.42 13.78 -18.94
N GLN A 668 27.67 14.63 -19.96
CA GLN A 668 29.02 14.79 -20.52
C GLN A 668 30.01 15.33 -19.49
N GLU A 669 29.59 16.29 -18.67
CA GLU A 669 30.43 16.83 -17.60
C GLU A 669 30.70 15.80 -16.50
N LEU A 670 29.71 14.98 -16.13
CA LEU A 670 29.89 13.85 -15.20
C LEU A 670 30.93 12.86 -15.73
N HIS A 671 30.78 12.42 -17.00
CA HIS A 671 31.70 11.47 -17.62
C HIS A 671 33.12 12.02 -17.68
N ARG A 672 33.29 13.30 -18.02
CA ARG A 672 34.59 13.96 -18.04
C ARG A 672 35.18 14.10 -16.62
N ALA A 673 34.36 14.44 -15.63
CA ALA A 673 34.78 14.63 -14.24
C ALA A 673 35.27 13.36 -13.56
N HIS A 674 34.74 12.21 -13.97
CA HIS A 674 34.90 10.94 -13.26
C HIS A 674 35.42 9.79 -14.12
N ALA A 675 35.89 10.02 -15.35
CA ALA A 675 36.27 8.97 -16.32
C ALA A 675 37.08 7.80 -15.72
N GLN A 676 38.18 8.09 -15.00
CA GLN A 676 39.05 7.06 -14.42
C GLN A 676 38.40 6.36 -13.23
N THR A 677 37.78 7.12 -12.33
CA THR A 677 37.12 6.60 -11.11
C THR A 677 35.91 5.73 -11.49
N ALA A 678 35.10 6.19 -12.44
CA ALA A 678 33.95 5.46 -12.96
C ALA A 678 34.36 4.09 -13.51
N GLN A 679 35.39 4.02 -14.35
CA GLN A 679 35.88 2.74 -14.89
C GLN A 679 36.25 1.73 -13.78
N ARG A 680 36.90 2.20 -12.71
CA ARG A 680 37.24 1.34 -11.56
C ARG A 680 36.01 0.81 -10.84
N HIS A 681 35.00 1.66 -10.59
CA HIS A 681 33.77 1.23 -9.92
C HIS A 681 32.92 0.30 -10.79
N LEU A 682 32.86 0.53 -12.11
CA LEU A 682 32.16 -0.37 -13.04
C LEU A 682 32.82 -1.76 -13.09
N GLN A 683 34.16 -1.82 -13.14
CA GLN A 683 34.89 -3.09 -13.06
C GLN A 683 34.67 -3.80 -11.72
N HIS A 684 34.68 -3.06 -10.62
CA HIS A 684 34.40 -3.61 -9.30
C HIS A 684 32.98 -4.19 -9.23
N LEU A 685 31.99 -3.48 -9.77
CA LEU A 685 30.60 -3.95 -9.82
C LEU A 685 30.47 -5.27 -10.61
N GLN A 686 31.18 -5.39 -11.73
CA GLN A 686 31.25 -6.62 -12.51
C GLN A 686 31.92 -7.77 -11.73
N GLN A 687 33.02 -7.50 -11.04
CA GLN A 687 33.70 -8.48 -10.18
C GLN A 687 32.81 -8.98 -9.05
N VAL A 688 32.07 -8.08 -8.38
CA VAL A 688 31.10 -8.43 -7.33
C VAL A 688 29.98 -9.30 -7.89
N SER A 689 29.50 -8.98 -9.11
CA SER A 689 28.50 -9.80 -9.80
C SER A 689 28.97 -11.24 -9.98
N ILE A 690 30.15 -11.40 -10.58
CA ILE A 690 30.78 -12.71 -10.88
C ILE A 690 31.10 -13.48 -9.60
N ALA A 691 31.55 -12.80 -8.55
CA ALA A 691 31.89 -13.40 -7.27
C ALA A 691 30.66 -13.74 -6.39
N ASN A 692 29.43 -13.52 -6.89
CA ASN A 692 28.20 -13.69 -6.13
C ASN A 692 28.13 -12.86 -4.83
N GLY A 693 28.77 -11.67 -4.82
CA GLY A 693 28.66 -10.70 -3.74
C GLY A 693 27.37 -9.85 -3.84
N ASN A 694 27.12 -9.04 -2.81
CA ASN A 694 25.97 -8.14 -2.77
C ASN A 694 26.19 -6.95 -3.73
N LEU A 695 25.43 -6.92 -4.82
CA LEU A 695 25.56 -5.90 -5.85
C LEU A 695 25.06 -4.52 -5.40
N PHE A 696 24.04 -4.47 -4.53
CA PHE A 696 23.48 -3.21 -4.08
C PHE A 696 24.46 -2.42 -3.20
N GLU A 697 25.26 -3.10 -2.38
CA GLU A 697 26.34 -2.48 -1.62
C GLU A 697 27.38 -1.82 -2.54
N ALA A 698 27.81 -2.50 -3.61
CA ALA A 698 28.70 -1.93 -4.61
C ALA A 698 28.04 -0.79 -5.40
N LEU A 699 26.75 -0.88 -5.69
CA LEU A 699 25.98 0.19 -6.35
C LEU A 699 25.96 1.47 -5.52
N MET A 700 25.79 1.39 -4.20
CA MET A 700 25.81 2.56 -3.31
C MET A 700 27.07 3.40 -3.43
N GLU A 701 28.19 2.80 -3.86
CA GLU A 701 29.46 3.47 -4.11
C GLU A 701 29.64 3.86 -5.58
N ALA A 702 29.23 3.00 -6.52
CA ALA A 702 29.37 3.26 -7.97
C ALA A 702 28.55 4.48 -8.43
N VAL A 703 27.33 4.66 -7.90
CA VAL A 703 26.42 5.75 -8.28
C VAL A 703 26.94 7.16 -7.96
N LYS A 704 27.95 7.27 -7.10
CA LYS A 704 28.60 8.56 -6.78
C LYS A 704 29.42 9.10 -7.96
N TYR A 705 29.77 8.23 -8.92
CA TYR A 705 30.73 8.53 -9.98
C TYR A 705 30.28 8.09 -11.38
N CYS A 706 29.32 7.18 -11.47
CA CYS A 706 28.86 6.59 -12.73
C CYS A 706 27.44 7.05 -13.06
N SER A 707 27.15 7.21 -14.35
CA SER A 707 25.79 7.42 -14.83
C SER A 707 24.97 6.12 -14.82
N LEU A 708 23.65 6.27 -14.97
CA LEU A 708 22.68 5.19 -15.07
C LEU A 708 23.03 4.23 -16.22
N GLY A 709 23.26 4.76 -17.42
CA GLY A 709 23.64 3.99 -18.61
C GLY A 709 24.96 3.27 -18.43
N GLN A 710 25.99 3.91 -17.86
CA GLN A 710 27.27 3.26 -17.56
C GLN A 710 27.07 2.02 -16.67
N ILE A 711 26.25 2.14 -15.63
CA ILE A 711 25.97 1.03 -14.69
C ILE A 711 25.19 -0.07 -15.40
N SER A 712 24.09 0.25 -16.10
CA SER A 712 23.26 -0.74 -16.79
C SER A 712 24.07 -1.53 -17.81
N HIS A 713 24.88 -0.85 -18.64
CA HIS A 713 25.71 -1.51 -19.67
C HIS A 713 26.82 -2.36 -19.07
N ALA A 714 27.43 -1.94 -17.95
CA ALA A 714 28.39 -2.76 -17.24
C ALA A 714 27.74 -4.05 -16.69
N LEU A 715 26.51 -3.95 -16.18
CA LEU A 715 25.74 -5.09 -15.67
C LEU A 715 25.22 -6.00 -16.79
N TYR A 716 24.91 -5.49 -17.99
CA TYR A 716 24.54 -6.32 -19.14
C TYR A 716 25.62 -7.36 -19.50
N GLN A 717 26.90 -7.00 -19.31
CA GLN A 717 28.04 -7.88 -19.61
C GLN A 717 28.16 -9.08 -18.65
N VAL A 718 27.54 -9.02 -17.47
CA VAL A 718 27.67 -10.05 -16.41
C VAL A 718 26.35 -10.68 -15.99
N GLY A 719 25.23 -9.94 -16.06
CA GLY A 719 23.88 -10.39 -15.66
C GLY A 719 22.98 -10.74 -16.85
N GLY A 720 23.44 -10.49 -18.08
CA GLY A 720 22.70 -10.70 -19.30
C GLY A 720 21.62 -9.63 -19.55
N GLN A 721 21.36 -9.36 -20.82
CA GLN A 721 20.23 -8.54 -21.24
C GLN A 721 18.94 -9.36 -21.22
N TYR A 722 17.82 -8.69 -20.94
CA TYR A 722 16.51 -9.31 -21.06
C TYR A 722 16.30 -9.78 -22.52
N ARG A 723 16.00 -11.06 -22.67
CA ARG A 723 15.55 -11.61 -23.95
C ARG A 723 14.03 -11.62 -23.92
N ARG A 724 13.40 -10.89 -24.84
CA ARG A 724 11.97 -10.99 -25.04
C ARG A 724 11.64 -12.43 -25.39
N ASN A 725 10.83 -13.07 -24.55
CA ASN A 725 10.29 -14.38 -24.83
C ASN A 725 9.08 -14.22 -25.77
N MET A 726 9.34 -13.76 -27.01
CA MET A 726 8.46 -13.82 -28.18
C MET A 726 9.30 -13.82 -29.44
#